data_AF-A0A954GC13-F1
#
_entry.id   AF-A0A954GC13-F1
#
_cell.length_a   1.000
_cell.length_b   1.000
_cell.length_c   1.000
_cell.angle_alpha   90.00
_cell.angle_beta   90.00
_cell.angle_gamma   90.00
#
_symmetry.space_group_name_H-M   'P 1'
#
loop_
_entity.id
_entity.type
_entity.pdbx_description
1 polymer ?
#
loop_
_entity_poly.entity_id
_entity_poly.type
_entity_poly.pdbx_seq_one_letter_code
_entity_poly.pdbx_strand_id
1 'polypeptide(L)'
;MKHRCRWVMTLLGMLAVWPCLPAAAQSPERFALPETTQIFTPFVDWTAGTGNRSDYRAQIPTYIPLHQSEGSLLFGEINLTVADDRYRGSETVEWNTGLGYRTFMDDYSVFGTYLFVDHRKTANLNSFYQTTVGFEWMTVDYECRLNGYFPERDGQPLGPAVAVLNDDRIYVQGDEELAYYGGDLEFGALLADWMEGDVELRAFAGGYYYNRDVDGFQDIGGPRVRGELRVYDIEWFGLGSRLVVTGEFQHDNVRNGQVTGLVTLRIPFPAPGNRPKLSRLQRRLVDPVVRDVDIVTQNGTRREIALDKETGLDLGPVVVVDAMDDFQAEVDAAGEDALILVNGDQGQIDLVSSISLMKGQTLRGAGFTVVGSETGKEAVFGEQPTIELADPTRDIILLDDRTRVRDLMLSQGRNAILGANVTEIRVDGNFIDSPAESGIRLVGTSEGDIDENSIFQAGGDAVAIDTYTSGTVLMNRIAESGGSGVSVQELNGGTVRFNEIWDSGLDGISVVTLADGTVGDNTLTENSRHGVYVATMNGGTVENNTAEENGLQGFQFDLVDFNVTNNPEITNNTATRNLGDGFRFTTLDGGNVTNNTATENQGDGFRIITHSFGSLQENTAMANLGNGFAIDTYSNGFNTDNSAEGNTLHGFQVGTFSNGFLSRNTATDNGLDGFNVATKTGGFFEDNTATGNRDGFSFGTVSGGFFQRNTATSNTRDGFFVDLFTGIDIENNVASQNGVNGFHLNDWTNGALNDNTSTSNSGAGFLIINQTGGTATGNIATGNADNTLP
;
A
#
# COMPACT_ATOMS: atom_id res chain seq x y z
N MET A 1 -28.25 0.04 -4.41
CA MET A 1 -29.31 1.09 -4.33
C MET A 1 -30.56 0.87 -5.21
N LYS A 2 -30.52 0.19 -6.36
CA LYS A 2 -31.68 0.11 -7.30
C LYS A 2 -32.81 -0.90 -6.99
N HIS A 3 -32.68 -1.76 -5.96
CA HIS A 3 -33.73 -2.73 -5.60
C HIS A 3 -34.47 -2.45 -4.27
N ARG A 4 -33.98 -1.50 -3.46
CA ARG A 4 -34.46 -1.26 -2.07
C ARG A 4 -35.71 -0.37 -1.94
N CYS A 5 -36.40 -0.04 -3.04
CA CYS A 5 -37.51 0.95 -3.04
C CYS A 5 -38.85 0.43 -3.59
N ARG A 6 -38.97 -0.88 -3.84
CA ARG A 6 -40.19 -1.43 -4.48
C ARG A 6 -41.38 -1.60 -3.52
N TRP A 7 -41.16 -1.83 -2.24
CA TRP A 7 -42.26 -2.10 -1.29
C TRP A 7 -42.83 -0.82 -0.64
N VAL A 8 -41.99 0.15 -0.28
CA VAL A 8 -42.44 1.44 0.30
C VAL A 8 -43.29 2.25 -0.69
N MET A 9 -42.95 2.22 -1.98
CA MET A 9 -43.76 2.82 -3.05
C MET A 9 -45.09 2.09 -3.28
N THR A 10 -45.17 0.78 -2.95
CA THR A 10 -46.40 0.01 -3.14
C THR A 10 -47.42 0.30 -2.03
N LEU A 11 -46.96 0.65 -0.82
CA LEU A 11 -47.84 1.12 0.26
C LEU A 11 -48.42 2.53 -0.04
N LEU A 12 -47.62 3.41 -0.65
CA LEU A 12 -48.06 4.73 -1.14
C LEU A 12 -48.96 4.64 -2.38
N GLY A 13 -48.79 3.61 -3.22
CA GLY A 13 -49.56 3.38 -4.45
C GLY A 13 -50.97 2.80 -4.26
N MET A 14 -51.33 2.35 -3.06
CA MET A 14 -52.67 1.80 -2.75
C MET A 14 -53.66 2.84 -2.18
N LEU A 15 -53.32 4.13 -2.18
CA LEU A 15 -54.23 5.24 -1.84
C LEU A 15 -55.24 5.58 -2.96
N ALA A 16 -55.68 4.57 -3.72
CA ALA A 16 -56.72 4.70 -4.72
C ALA A 16 -58.00 3.97 -4.28
N VAL A 17 -58.93 4.76 -3.77
CA VAL A 17 -60.40 4.54 -3.79
C VAL A 17 -60.94 3.44 -2.88
N TRP A 18 -61.43 3.82 -1.69
CA TRP A 18 -62.86 3.62 -1.36
C TRP A 18 -63.32 4.47 -0.15
N PRO A 19 -64.43 5.21 -0.25
CA PRO A 19 -65.06 5.85 0.89
C PRO A 19 -65.88 4.82 1.69
N CYS A 20 -65.60 4.70 2.98
CA CYS A 20 -66.57 4.16 3.93
C CYS A 20 -66.55 5.07 5.16
N LEU A 21 -67.06 6.29 4.98
CA LEU A 21 -67.37 7.21 6.07
C LEU A 21 -68.75 6.82 6.63
N PRO A 22 -68.90 6.51 7.92
CA PRO A 22 -70.20 6.59 8.54
C PRO A 22 -70.58 8.09 8.61
N ALA A 23 -71.75 8.43 8.07
CA ALA A 23 -72.34 9.74 8.22
C ALA A 23 -72.69 9.95 9.70
N ALA A 24 -71.84 10.67 10.45
CA ALA A 24 -72.16 11.17 11.77
C ALA A 24 -72.87 12.54 11.62
N ALA A 25 -74.12 12.60 12.04
CA ALA A 25 -74.83 13.87 12.21
C ALA A 25 -74.23 14.58 13.44
N GLN A 26 -73.47 15.65 13.23
CA GLN A 26 -72.96 16.52 14.29
C GLN A 26 -73.18 17.99 13.94
N SER A 27 -73.51 18.78 14.96
CA SER A 27 -73.70 20.22 14.86
C SER A 27 -72.38 20.94 14.58
N PRO A 28 -72.37 22.01 13.76
CA PRO A 28 -71.15 22.77 13.49
C PRO A 28 -70.62 23.44 14.77
N GLU A 29 -69.35 23.19 15.12
CA GLU A 29 -68.65 23.76 16.30
C GLU A 29 -67.90 25.08 15.99
N ARG A 30 -68.16 25.75 14.86
CA ARG A 30 -67.47 27.01 14.54
C ARG A 30 -68.02 28.21 15.32
N PHE A 31 -67.21 28.76 16.21
CA PHE A 31 -67.26 30.19 16.56
C PHE A 31 -66.17 30.91 15.75
N ALA A 32 -66.57 31.86 14.89
CA ALA A 32 -65.63 32.67 14.12
C ALA A 32 -64.81 33.57 15.06
N LEU A 33 -63.49 33.40 15.06
CA LEU A 33 -62.56 34.25 15.80
C LEU A 33 -61.89 35.24 14.82
N PRO A 34 -61.57 36.48 15.24
CA PRO A 34 -60.86 37.43 14.39
C PRO A 34 -59.50 36.85 13.92
N GLU A 35 -59.14 37.06 12.64
CA GLU A 35 -57.96 36.51 11.94
C GLU A 35 -56.59 36.71 12.64
N THR A 36 -56.52 37.53 13.69
CA THR A 36 -55.28 37.86 14.42
C THR A 36 -55.18 37.26 15.83
N THR A 37 -56.09 36.37 16.24
CA THR A 37 -56.10 35.83 17.62
C THR A 37 -55.22 34.59 17.74
N GLN A 38 -54.06 34.70 18.41
CA GLN A 38 -53.26 33.53 18.78
C GLN A 38 -53.94 32.76 19.92
N ILE A 39 -54.52 31.59 19.62
CA ILE A 39 -55.24 30.74 20.58
C ILE A 39 -54.48 29.47 20.97
N PHE A 40 -53.53 29.03 20.14
CA PHE A 40 -52.66 27.90 20.46
C PHE A 40 -51.39 28.40 21.12
N THR A 41 -51.03 27.81 22.26
CA THR A 41 -49.84 28.20 23.02
C THR A 41 -48.86 27.06 23.17
N PRO A 42 -47.57 27.37 23.36
CA PRO A 42 -46.59 26.36 23.76
C PRO A 42 -47.06 25.60 25.00
N PHE A 43 -46.67 24.34 25.08
CA PHE A 43 -46.88 23.52 26.26
C PHE A 43 -45.74 22.53 26.41
N VAL A 44 -45.57 22.05 27.64
CA VAL A 44 -44.69 20.93 27.95
C VAL A 44 -45.54 19.79 28.48
N ASP A 45 -45.36 18.61 27.90
CA ASP A 45 -45.92 17.37 28.40
C ASP A 45 -44.88 16.69 29.30
N TRP A 46 -45.30 16.24 30.48
CA TRP A 46 -44.50 15.43 31.39
C TRP A 46 -45.08 14.03 31.41
N THR A 47 -44.39 13.10 30.76
CA THR A 47 -44.83 11.71 30.65
C THR A 47 -43.95 10.84 31.54
N ALA A 48 -44.59 10.01 32.37
CA ALA A 48 -43.93 8.98 33.14
C ALA A 48 -44.72 7.67 33.05
N GLY A 49 -44.03 6.55 32.97
CA GLY A 49 -44.70 5.25 32.91
C GLY A 49 -43.78 4.06 33.03
N THR A 50 -44.40 2.89 33.02
CA THR A 50 -43.71 1.60 33.13
C THR A 50 -44.40 0.55 32.27
N GLY A 51 -43.65 -0.49 31.91
CA GLY A 51 -44.15 -1.64 31.17
C GLY A 51 -43.96 -2.96 31.91
N ASN A 52 -44.55 -4.03 31.38
CA ASN A 52 -44.44 -5.39 31.91
C ASN A 52 -43.03 -6.02 31.83
N ARG A 53 -42.05 -5.29 31.28
CA ARG A 53 -40.63 -5.68 31.21
C ARG A 53 -39.74 -4.97 32.23
N SER A 54 -40.33 -4.23 33.19
CA SER A 54 -39.60 -3.44 34.21
C SER A 54 -38.86 -2.22 33.65
N ASP A 55 -39.26 -1.76 32.47
CA ASP A 55 -38.73 -0.55 31.86
C ASP A 55 -39.39 0.67 32.53
N TYR A 56 -38.59 1.68 32.89
CA TYR A 56 -39.08 2.98 33.32
C TYR A 56 -38.85 3.98 32.18
N ARG A 57 -39.88 4.75 31.83
CA ARG A 57 -39.82 5.74 30.76
C ARG A 57 -40.25 7.11 31.29
N ALA A 58 -39.40 8.11 31.05
CA ALA A 58 -39.71 9.51 31.26
C ALA A 58 -39.52 10.28 29.96
N GLN A 59 -40.50 11.11 29.59
CA GLN A 59 -40.43 11.95 28.40
C GLN A 59 -40.83 13.38 28.72
N ILE A 60 -40.21 14.33 28.04
CA ILE A 60 -40.51 15.76 28.16
C ILE A 60 -40.74 16.36 26.77
N PRO A 61 -41.86 16.03 26.08
CA PRO A 61 -42.19 16.66 24.82
C PRO A 61 -42.52 18.15 25.04
N THR A 62 -41.85 19.01 24.28
CA THR A 62 -42.06 20.45 24.26
C THR A 62 -42.62 20.86 22.91
N TYR A 63 -43.87 21.30 22.91
CA TYR A 63 -44.59 21.70 21.71
C TYR A 63 -44.59 23.22 21.55
N ILE A 64 -44.30 23.69 20.35
CA ILE A 64 -44.13 25.11 20.05
C ILE A 64 -44.93 25.47 18.80
N PRO A 65 -46.04 26.21 18.91
CA PRO A 65 -46.68 26.86 17.76
C PRO A 65 -45.70 27.81 17.07
N LEU A 66 -45.39 27.57 15.80
CA LEU A 66 -44.49 28.42 15.00
C LEU A 66 -45.28 29.41 14.14
N HIS A 67 -46.39 28.96 13.56
CA HIS A 67 -47.31 29.79 12.81
C HIS A 67 -48.74 29.24 12.95
N GLN A 68 -49.72 30.11 13.19
CA GLN A 68 -51.11 29.70 13.41
C GLN A 68 -52.09 30.64 12.71
N SER A 69 -53.21 30.09 12.24
CA SER A 69 -54.37 30.79 11.70
C SER A 69 -55.66 30.26 12.33
N GLU A 70 -56.84 30.75 11.91
CA GLU A 70 -58.13 30.21 12.36
C GLU A 70 -58.27 28.71 12.05
N GLY A 71 -57.62 28.21 10.99
CA GLY A 71 -57.80 26.85 10.51
C GLY A 71 -56.55 26.01 10.35
N SER A 72 -55.36 26.53 10.68
CA SER A 72 -54.12 25.80 10.51
C SER A 72 -53.07 26.13 11.56
N LEU A 73 -52.16 25.18 11.77
CA LEU A 73 -51.10 25.25 12.76
C LEU A 73 -49.83 24.57 12.22
N LEU A 74 -48.78 25.37 12.01
CA LEU A 74 -47.40 24.90 11.89
C LEU A 74 -46.78 24.92 13.28
N PHE A 75 -46.19 23.80 13.68
CA PHE A 75 -45.59 23.62 14.99
C PHE A 75 -44.24 22.92 14.91
N GLY A 76 -43.41 23.17 15.91
CA GLY A 76 -42.20 22.41 16.19
C GLY A 76 -42.37 21.62 17.48
N GLU A 77 -41.69 20.48 17.55
CA GLU A 77 -41.64 19.66 18.75
C GLU A 77 -40.19 19.25 19.03
N ILE A 78 -39.80 19.30 20.30
CA ILE A 78 -38.55 18.72 20.80
C ILE A 78 -38.93 17.81 21.96
N ASN A 79 -38.50 16.55 21.89
CA ASN A 79 -38.70 15.57 22.93
C ASN A 79 -37.34 15.04 23.40
N LEU A 80 -37.21 14.92 24.73
CA LEU A 80 -36.13 14.18 25.37
C LEU A 80 -36.77 12.97 26.07
N THR A 81 -36.32 11.78 25.72
CA THR A 81 -36.70 10.53 26.36
C THR A 81 -35.52 10.00 27.15
N VAL A 82 -35.77 9.64 28.41
CA VAL A 82 -34.86 8.87 29.24
C VAL A 82 -35.57 7.58 29.61
N ALA A 83 -34.96 6.44 29.29
CA ALA A 83 -35.47 5.14 29.67
C ALA A 83 -34.40 4.28 30.33
N ASP A 84 -34.77 3.63 31.44
CA ASP A 84 -33.95 2.67 32.19
C ASP A 84 -34.42 1.25 31.82
N ASP A 85 -33.60 0.53 31.05
CA ASP A 85 -33.77 -0.90 30.76
C ASP A 85 -32.87 -1.69 31.74
N ARG A 86 -33.41 -1.98 32.92
CA ARG A 86 -32.68 -2.71 33.98
C ARG A 86 -32.35 -4.15 33.62
N TYR A 87 -32.94 -4.71 32.56
CA TYR A 87 -32.62 -6.06 32.10
C TYR A 87 -31.34 -6.08 31.24
N ARG A 88 -30.98 -4.94 30.63
CA ARG A 88 -29.78 -4.77 29.80
C ARG A 88 -28.69 -3.88 30.41
N GLY A 89 -28.94 -3.28 31.57
CA GLY A 89 -27.92 -2.60 32.39
C GLY A 89 -27.46 -1.24 31.86
N SER A 90 -28.29 -0.52 31.09
CA SER A 90 -27.91 0.76 30.49
C SER A 90 -29.02 1.81 30.54
N GLU A 91 -28.65 3.06 30.80
CA GLU A 91 -29.52 4.23 30.56
C GLU A 91 -29.54 4.55 29.06
N THR A 92 -30.72 4.57 28.46
CA THR A 92 -30.90 5.05 27.08
C THR A 92 -31.38 6.49 27.11
N VAL A 93 -30.68 7.35 26.37
CA VAL A 93 -31.06 8.76 26.17
C VAL A 93 -31.35 8.94 24.69
N GLU A 94 -32.58 9.37 24.41
CA GLU A 94 -33.05 9.62 23.06
C GLU A 94 -33.54 11.05 22.97
N TRP A 95 -33.29 11.69 21.84
CA TRP A 95 -33.92 12.96 21.54
C TRP A 95 -34.59 12.86 20.17
N ASN A 96 -35.73 13.52 20.07
CA ASN A 96 -36.49 13.59 18.84
C ASN A 96 -36.83 15.06 18.60
N THR A 97 -36.68 15.52 17.37
CA THR A 97 -37.14 16.86 17.00
C THR A 97 -37.79 16.85 15.65
N GLY A 98 -38.86 17.63 15.49
CA GLY A 98 -39.61 17.63 14.26
C GLY A 98 -40.47 18.86 14.06
N LEU A 99 -41.02 18.93 12.86
CA LEU A 99 -41.97 19.94 12.44
C LEU A 99 -43.25 19.24 11.99
N GLY A 100 -44.39 19.82 12.35
CA GLY A 100 -45.68 19.34 11.91
C GLY A 100 -46.57 20.47 11.42
N TYR A 101 -47.43 20.15 10.47
CA TYR A 101 -48.46 21.05 9.96
C TYR A 101 -49.82 20.36 10.05
N ARG A 102 -50.78 21.04 10.65
CA ARG A 102 -52.17 20.59 10.72
C ARG A 102 -53.11 21.66 10.19
N THR A 103 -54.17 21.24 9.52
CA THR A 103 -55.19 22.12 8.97
C THR A 103 -56.57 21.48 9.08
N PHE A 104 -57.60 22.28 9.29
CA PHE A 104 -58.96 21.83 9.03
C PHE A 104 -59.12 21.58 7.53
N MET A 105 -59.70 20.44 7.17
CA MET A 105 -60.10 20.15 5.78
C MET A 105 -61.54 20.58 5.51
N ASP A 106 -62.38 20.47 6.53
CA ASP A 106 -63.79 20.87 6.56
C ASP A 106 -64.17 21.22 8.02
N ASP A 107 -65.45 21.42 8.28
CA ASP A 107 -65.95 21.80 9.62
C ASP A 107 -65.89 20.65 10.65
N TYR A 108 -65.44 19.45 10.26
CA TYR A 108 -65.49 18.24 11.09
C TYR A 108 -64.13 17.53 11.22
N SER A 109 -63.16 17.84 10.36
CA SER A 109 -61.92 17.09 10.24
C SER A 109 -60.66 17.94 10.13
N VAL A 110 -59.59 17.41 10.71
CA VAL A 110 -58.21 17.89 10.67
C VAL A 110 -57.39 16.91 9.86
N PHE A 111 -56.57 17.44 8.96
CA PHE A 111 -55.46 16.71 8.35
C PHE A 111 -54.14 17.21 8.92
N GLY A 112 -53.23 16.29 9.20
CA GLY A 112 -51.90 16.56 9.70
C GLY A 112 -50.82 15.85 8.90
N THR A 113 -49.66 16.45 8.82
CA THR A 113 -48.43 15.79 8.39
C THR A 113 -47.25 16.31 9.19
N TYR A 114 -46.23 15.46 9.39
CA TYR A 114 -45.03 15.84 10.13
C TYR A 114 -43.79 15.10 9.64
N LEU A 115 -42.65 15.72 9.94
CA LEU A 115 -41.31 15.18 9.73
C LEU A 115 -40.54 15.27 11.04
N PHE A 116 -39.94 14.17 11.47
CA PHE A 116 -39.08 14.11 12.65
C PHE A 116 -37.71 13.53 12.30
N VAL A 117 -36.71 14.01 13.04
CA VAL A 117 -35.40 13.38 13.16
C VAL A 117 -35.29 12.85 14.57
N ASP A 118 -35.02 11.56 14.65
CA ASP A 118 -34.88 10.79 15.87
C ASP A 118 -33.42 10.40 16.05
N HIS A 119 -32.91 10.51 17.27
CA HIS A 119 -31.60 10.01 17.64
C HIS A 119 -31.71 9.11 18.86
N ARG A 120 -31.14 7.91 18.74
CA ARG A 120 -31.09 6.91 19.81
C ARG A 120 -29.65 6.51 20.08
N LYS A 121 -29.24 6.62 21.35
CA LYS A 121 -28.07 5.90 21.87
C LYS A 121 -28.53 4.61 22.54
N THR A 122 -28.07 3.47 22.05
CA THR A 122 -28.51 2.13 22.49
C THR A 122 -27.67 1.66 23.69
N ALA A 123 -28.09 0.53 24.28
CA ALA A 123 -27.36 -0.14 25.36
C ALA A 123 -25.92 -0.54 24.95
N ASN A 124 -25.72 -0.80 23.66
CA ASN A 124 -24.42 -1.18 23.11
C ASN A 124 -23.52 0.05 22.81
N LEU A 125 -23.91 1.25 23.28
CA LEU A 125 -23.26 2.53 23.00
C LEU A 125 -23.29 2.97 21.53
N ASN A 126 -24.02 2.25 20.68
CA ASN A 126 -24.23 2.60 19.28
C ASN A 126 -25.23 3.74 19.15
N SER A 127 -25.03 4.58 18.14
CA SER A 127 -25.88 5.74 17.87
C SER A 127 -26.56 5.58 16.52
N PHE A 128 -27.88 5.73 16.50
CA PHE A 128 -28.70 5.65 15.30
C PHE A 128 -29.47 6.95 15.10
N TYR A 129 -29.61 7.31 13.82
CA TYR A 129 -30.46 8.40 13.37
C TYR A 129 -31.55 7.83 12.48
N GLN A 130 -32.77 8.35 12.63
CA GLN A 130 -33.92 7.95 11.85
C GLN A 130 -34.72 9.18 11.45
N THR A 131 -35.19 9.19 10.20
CA THR A 131 -36.18 10.14 9.73
C THR A 131 -37.55 9.50 9.80
N THR A 132 -38.52 10.21 10.38
CA THR A 132 -39.91 9.76 10.47
C THR A 132 -40.81 10.70 9.67
N VAL A 133 -41.67 10.14 8.84
CA VAL A 133 -42.72 10.86 8.11
C VAL A 133 -44.07 10.32 8.54
N GLY A 134 -45.01 11.20 8.89
CA GLY A 134 -46.35 10.77 9.27
C GLY A 134 -47.48 11.61 8.70
N PHE A 135 -48.65 10.99 8.68
CA PHE A 135 -49.91 11.58 8.24
C PHE A 135 -51.01 11.28 9.27
N GLU A 136 -51.84 12.27 9.53
CA GLU A 136 -52.95 12.18 10.47
C GLU A 136 -54.24 12.63 9.80
N TRP A 137 -55.32 11.91 10.03
CA TRP A 137 -56.68 12.36 9.79
C TRP A 137 -57.47 12.23 11.08
N MET A 138 -58.06 13.32 11.55
CA MET A 138 -58.70 13.37 12.87
C MET A 138 -60.03 14.12 12.79
N THR A 139 -61.05 13.56 13.40
CA THR A 139 -62.31 14.24 13.72
C THR A 139 -62.43 14.30 15.26
N VAL A 140 -63.57 14.76 15.78
CA VAL A 140 -63.86 14.62 17.21
C VAL A 140 -63.91 13.13 17.61
N ASP A 141 -64.56 12.30 16.80
CA ASP A 141 -64.87 10.91 17.19
C ASP A 141 -63.85 9.90 16.69
N TYR A 142 -63.26 10.13 15.53
CA TYR A 142 -62.41 9.15 14.83
C TYR A 142 -61.05 9.73 14.48
N GLU A 143 -60.03 8.90 14.49
CA GLU A 143 -58.70 9.26 14.02
C GLU A 143 -58.03 8.11 13.27
N CYS A 144 -57.21 8.44 12.28
CA CYS A 144 -56.35 7.53 11.54
C CYS A 144 -54.95 8.14 11.48
N ARG A 145 -53.93 7.36 11.80
CA ARG A 145 -52.53 7.78 11.75
C ARG A 145 -51.70 6.76 11.01
N LEU A 146 -50.83 7.24 10.11
CA LEU A 146 -49.88 6.45 9.35
C LEU A 146 -48.48 7.02 9.55
N ASN A 147 -47.53 6.17 9.91
CA ASN A 147 -46.13 6.53 10.12
C ASN A 147 -45.20 5.67 9.24
N GLY A 148 -44.12 6.29 8.75
CA GLY A 148 -43.01 5.61 8.09
C GLY A 148 -41.67 6.01 8.71
N TYR A 149 -40.80 5.02 8.92
CA TYR A 149 -39.54 5.11 9.66
C TYR A 149 -38.34 4.75 8.77
N PHE A 150 -37.39 5.67 8.64
CA PHE A 150 -36.28 5.59 7.69
C PHE A 150 -34.93 5.84 8.39
N PRO A 151 -34.26 4.79 8.89
CA PRO A 151 -32.92 4.90 9.48
C PRO A 151 -31.84 5.29 8.45
N GLU A 152 -30.84 6.07 8.89
CA GLU A 152 -29.79 6.62 8.02
C GLU A 152 -28.69 5.61 7.64
N ARG A 153 -28.36 4.67 8.53
CA ARG A 153 -27.23 3.74 8.37
C ARG A 153 -27.67 2.29 8.28
N ASP A 154 -26.85 1.49 7.61
CA ASP A 154 -27.10 0.06 7.41
C ASP A 154 -26.84 -0.76 8.69
N GLY A 155 -25.90 -0.35 9.57
CA GLY A 155 -25.61 -1.01 10.86
C GLY A 155 -24.50 -0.35 11.69
N GLN A 156 -24.29 -0.81 12.93
CA GLN A 156 -23.14 -0.49 13.78
C GLN A 156 -22.58 -1.77 14.40
N PRO A 157 -21.24 -1.93 14.51
CA PRO A 157 -20.63 -3.15 15.07
C PRO A 157 -20.92 -3.30 16.57
N LEU A 158 -21.00 -4.55 17.02
CA LEU A 158 -21.03 -4.93 18.43
C LEU A 158 -19.70 -5.51 18.92
N GLY A 159 -18.78 -5.78 18.00
CA GLY A 159 -17.45 -6.33 18.25
C GLY A 159 -16.63 -6.39 16.96
N PRO A 160 -15.39 -6.90 17.03
CA PRO A 160 -14.59 -7.18 15.84
C PRO A 160 -15.26 -8.27 14.99
N ALA A 161 -15.01 -8.22 13.68
CA ALA A 161 -15.37 -9.31 12.80
C ALA A 161 -14.32 -10.44 12.87
N VAL A 162 -14.75 -11.64 12.55
CA VAL A 162 -13.90 -12.83 12.44
C VAL A 162 -14.06 -13.45 11.06
N ALA A 163 -12.99 -14.06 10.54
CA ALA A 163 -13.06 -14.84 9.32
C ALA A 163 -13.35 -16.30 9.69
N VAL A 164 -14.35 -16.90 9.05
CA VAL A 164 -14.76 -18.29 9.33
C VAL A 164 -14.89 -19.08 8.03
N LEU A 165 -14.41 -20.32 8.03
CA LEU A 165 -14.62 -21.27 6.94
C LEU A 165 -15.99 -21.93 7.08
N ASN A 166 -16.77 -21.96 6.01
CA ASN A 166 -18.05 -22.66 5.94
C ASN A 166 -18.29 -23.15 4.50
N ASP A 167 -18.55 -24.44 4.31
CA ASP A 167 -18.76 -25.07 2.99
C ASP A 167 -17.68 -24.66 1.96
N ASP A 168 -16.41 -24.88 2.33
CA ASP A 168 -15.20 -24.58 1.54
C ASP A 168 -15.03 -23.10 1.17
N ARG A 169 -15.77 -22.18 1.80
CA ARG A 169 -15.68 -20.74 1.54
C ARG A 169 -15.41 -19.96 2.81
N ILE A 170 -14.65 -18.88 2.69
CA ILE A 170 -14.39 -17.97 3.79
C ILE A 170 -15.48 -16.91 3.85
N TYR A 171 -15.97 -16.65 5.06
CA TYR A 171 -16.92 -15.59 5.34
C TYR A 171 -16.36 -14.65 6.39
N VAL A 172 -16.66 -13.36 6.24
CA VAL A 172 -16.52 -12.41 7.33
C VAL A 172 -17.80 -12.44 8.15
N GLN A 173 -17.67 -12.71 9.43
CA GLN A 173 -18.78 -12.78 10.37
C GLN A 173 -18.57 -11.76 11.48
N GLY A 174 -19.59 -10.93 11.72
CA GLY A 174 -19.52 -9.93 12.78
C GLY A 174 -20.88 -9.66 13.39
N ASP A 175 -20.90 -9.49 14.71
CA ASP A 175 -22.09 -9.08 15.42
C ASP A 175 -22.35 -7.59 15.16
N GLU A 176 -23.61 -7.26 14.86
CA GLU A 176 -24.06 -5.92 14.52
C GLU A 176 -25.38 -5.60 15.21
N GLU A 177 -25.58 -4.31 15.43
CA GLU A 177 -26.89 -3.74 15.72
C GLU A 177 -27.38 -2.96 14.50
N LEU A 178 -28.59 -3.28 14.03
CA LEU A 178 -29.22 -2.59 12.89
C LEU A 178 -30.48 -1.86 13.37
N ALA A 179 -30.66 -0.62 12.92
CA ALA A 179 -31.95 0.08 13.01
C ALA A 179 -32.87 -0.35 11.87
N TYR A 180 -34.17 -0.46 12.07
CA TYR A 180 -35.07 -1.05 11.08
C TYR A 180 -35.80 -0.01 10.24
N TYR A 181 -36.06 -0.33 8.96
CA TYR A 181 -37.09 0.38 8.21
C TYR A 181 -38.45 -0.13 8.68
N GLY A 182 -39.44 0.75 8.81
CA GLY A 182 -40.77 0.29 9.19
C GLY A 182 -41.86 1.31 9.03
N GLY A 183 -43.03 0.95 9.53
CA GLY A 183 -44.18 1.84 9.61
C GLY A 183 -45.27 1.25 10.49
N ASP A 184 -46.22 2.11 10.86
CA ASP A 184 -47.42 1.70 11.58
C ASP A 184 -48.65 2.45 11.07
N LEU A 185 -49.81 1.81 11.29
CA LEU A 185 -51.12 2.34 11.00
C LEU A 185 -52.01 2.13 12.22
N GLU A 186 -52.64 3.19 12.71
CA GLU A 186 -53.52 3.16 13.88
C GLU A 186 -54.85 3.84 13.58
N PHE A 187 -55.95 3.20 13.98
CA PHE A 187 -57.30 3.78 13.96
C PHE A 187 -57.80 3.96 15.40
N GLY A 188 -58.27 5.16 15.72
CA GLY A 188 -58.83 5.50 17.03
C GLY A 188 -60.30 5.88 16.96
N ALA A 189 -61.02 5.60 18.05
CA ALA A 189 -62.41 6.00 18.24
C ALA A 189 -62.64 6.54 19.67
N LEU A 190 -63.48 7.56 19.78
CA LEU A 190 -64.07 8.01 21.03
C LEU A 190 -65.14 6.99 21.47
N LEU A 191 -64.95 6.41 22.66
CA LEU A 191 -65.87 5.41 23.21
C LEU A 191 -66.92 6.04 24.11
N ALA A 192 -66.52 7.03 24.91
CA ALA A 192 -67.40 7.77 25.80
C ALA A 192 -66.78 9.12 26.13
N ASP A 193 -67.62 10.12 26.37
CA ASP A 193 -67.23 11.39 26.95
C ASP A 193 -68.16 11.81 28.09
N TRP A 194 -67.63 12.65 28.98
CA TRP A 194 -68.36 13.24 30.09
C TRP A 194 -67.99 14.71 30.23
N MET A 195 -68.78 15.45 31.00
CA MET A 195 -68.55 16.87 31.29
C MET A 195 -68.40 17.70 30.00
N GLU A 196 -69.37 17.55 29.08
CA GLU A 196 -69.39 18.28 27.81
C GLU A 196 -68.10 18.10 26.96
N GLY A 197 -67.49 16.91 27.04
CA GLY A 197 -66.27 16.58 26.28
C GLY A 197 -64.96 16.94 26.99
N ASP A 198 -64.99 17.36 28.26
CA ASP A 198 -63.78 17.62 29.05
C ASP A 198 -63.13 16.35 29.61
N VAL A 199 -63.86 15.24 29.63
CA VAL A 199 -63.29 13.92 29.92
C VAL A 199 -63.64 12.99 28.78
N GLU A 200 -62.64 12.35 28.17
CA GLU A 200 -62.80 11.44 27.03
C GLU A 200 -62.15 10.09 27.33
N LEU A 201 -62.87 9.01 27.02
CA LEU A 201 -62.35 7.65 26.93
C LEU A 201 -62.22 7.28 25.44
N ARG A 202 -61.00 6.99 25.00
CA ARG A 202 -60.69 6.62 23.61
C ARG A 202 -60.04 5.25 23.56
N ALA A 203 -60.26 4.53 22.46
CA ALA A 203 -59.58 3.29 22.15
C ALA A 203 -59.04 3.31 20.72
N PHE A 204 -57.95 2.59 20.53
CA PHE A 204 -57.14 2.56 19.32
C PHE A 204 -56.79 1.11 18.99
N ALA A 205 -56.79 0.78 17.71
CA ALA A 205 -56.35 -0.49 17.19
C ALA A 205 -55.58 -0.28 15.89
N GLY A 206 -54.49 -1.01 15.72
CA GLY A 206 -53.58 -0.84 14.60
C GLY A 206 -52.59 -1.98 14.48
N GLY A 207 -51.60 -1.77 13.63
CA GLY A 207 -50.49 -2.69 13.47
C GLY A 207 -49.22 -1.96 13.02
N TYR A 208 -48.09 -2.59 13.26
CA TYR A 208 -46.78 -2.12 12.87
C TYR A 208 -46.02 -3.21 12.13
N TYR A 209 -45.06 -2.81 11.30
CA TYR A 209 -44.16 -3.73 10.62
C TYR A 209 -42.80 -3.04 10.40
N TYR A 210 -41.74 -3.74 10.81
CA TYR A 210 -40.35 -3.34 10.67
C TYR A 210 -39.57 -4.48 10.06
N ASN A 211 -38.74 -4.19 9.05
CA ASN A 211 -37.93 -5.18 8.35
C ASN A 211 -36.51 -4.64 8.07
N ARG A 212 -35.55 -5.56 8.09
CA ARG A 212 -34.24 -5.42 7.42
C ARG A 212 -33.97 -6.70 6.64
N ASP A 213 -33.83 -6.56 5.33
CA ASP A 213 -33.51 -7.64 4.39
C ASP A 213 -32.02 -8.02 4.51
N VAL A 214 -31.68 -8.65 5.65
CA VAL A 214 -30.33 -9.08 6.03
C VAL A 214 -30.45 -10.40 6.77
N ASP A 215 -29.68 -11.41 6.35
CA ASP A 215 -29.64 -12.70 7.05
C ASP A 215 -29.15 -12.54 8.50
N GLY A 216 -29.76 -13.30 9.41
CA GLY A 216 -29.52 -13.19 10.85
C GLY A 216 -30.39 -12.15 11.57
N PHE A 217 -31.24 -11.43 10.83
CA PHE A 217 -32.16 -10.42 11.37
C PHE A 217 -33.62 -10.79 11.10
N GLN A 218 -34.47 -10.73 12.11
CA GLN A 218 -35.87 -11.12 12.02
C GLN A 218 -36.78 -9.92 11.82
N ASP A 219 -37.83 -10.10 11.02
CA ASP A 219 -38.91 -9.11 10.87
C ASP A 219 -39.72 -8.95 12.15
N ILE A 220 -40.07 -7.70 12.46
CA ILE A 220 -40.81 -7.34 13.68
C ILE A 220 -42.13 -6.71 13.24
N GLY A 221 -43.23 -7.45 13.38
CA GLY A 221 -44.55 -6.91 13.05
C GLY A 221 -45.68 -7.60 13.80
N GLY A 222 -46.75 -6.85 14.05
CA GLY A 222 -47.88 -7.36 14.79
C GLY A 222 -48.93 -6.31 15.16
N PRO A 223 -50.02 -6.72 15.82
CA PRO A 223 -51.09 -5.83 16.24
C PRO A 223 -50.69 -4.99 17.46
N ARG A 224 -51.27 -3.78 17.53
CA ARG A 224 -51.20 -2.87 18.68
C ARG A 224 -52.62 -2.39 19.03
N VAL A 225 -52.93 -2.38 20.32
CA VAL A 225 -54.16 -1.78 20.86
C VAL A 225 -53.81 -0.83 21.99
N ARG A 226 -54.50 0.30 22.07
CA ARG A 226 -54.23 1.34 23.05
C ARG A 226 -55.53 1.96 23.54
N GLY A 227 -55.59 2.30 24.81
CA GLY A 227 -56.71 2.98 25.46
C GLY A 227 -56.22 4.22 26.18
N GLU A 228 -56.98 5.31 26.10
CA GLU A 228 -56.66 6.56 26.77
C GLU A 228 -57.85 7.13 27.51
N LEU A 229 -57.64 7.52 28.77
CA LEU A 229 -58.51 8.42 29.50
C LEU A 229 -57.88 9.81 29.49
N ARG A 230 -58.54 10.78 28.85
CA ARG A 230 -58.08 12.17 28.71
C ARG A 230 -58.95 13.08 29.55
N VAL A 231 -58.35 13.91 30.39
CA VAL A 231 -59.01 14.96 31.18
C VAL A 231 -58.42 16.29 30.75
N TYR A 232 -59.24 17.18 30.19
CA TYR A 232 -58.81 18.49 29.69
C TYR A 232 -59.09 19.60 30.73
N ASP A 233 -58.38 20.73 30.58
CA ASP A 233 -58.66 21.99 31.28
C ASP A 233 -58.75 21.83 32.82
N ILE A 234 -57.76 21.15 33.41
CA ILE A 234 -57.66 20.88 34.85
C ILE A 234 -57.62 22.20 35.61
N GLU A 235 -58.53 22.38 36.57
CA GLU A 235 -58.72 23.63 37.33
C GLU A 235 -57.41 24.23 37.88
N TRP A 236 -56.52 23.40 38.42
CA TRP A 236 -55.26 23.85 39.02
C TRP A 236 -54.18 24.26 38.02
N PHE A 237 -54.26 23.79 36.77
CA PHE A 237 -53.27 24.07 35.71
C PHE A 237 -53.82 24.98 34.60
N GLY A 238 -55.13 25.27 34.63
CA GLY A 238 -55.83 26.19 33.76
C GLY A 238 -56.16 25.65 32.37
N LEU A 239 -56.76 26.52 31.55
CA LEU A 239 -57.17 26.18 30.17
C LEU A 239 -55.96 25.79 29.32
N GLY A 240 -56.09 24.70 28.56
CA GLY A 240 -55.04 24.08 27.76
C GLY A 240 -54.21 23.02 28.49
N SER A 241 -54.43 22.81 29.80
CA SER A 241 -53.85 21.67 30.52
C SER A 241 -54.58 20.37 30.20
N ARG A 242 -53.90 19.24 30.41
CA ARG A 242 -54.44 17.90 30.11
C ARG A 242 -53.76 16.84 30.94
N LEU A 243 -54.52 15.90 31.48
CA LEU A 243 -54.02 14.66 32.08
C LEU A 243 -54.45 13.49 31.19
N VAL A 244 -53.52 12.60 30.85
CA VAL A 244 -53.80 11.39 30.09
C VAL A 244 -53.31 10.18 30.85
N VAL A 245 -54.18 9.18 31.02
CA VAL A 245 -53.79 7.84 31.45
C VAL A 245 -53.92 6.91 30.25
N THR A 246 -52.80 6.31 29.85
CA THR A 246 -52.70 5.45 28.66
C THR A 246 -52.36 4.03 29.07
N GLY A 247 -53.07 3.05 28.49
CA GLY A 247 -52.71 1.64 28.53
C GLY A 247 -52.56 1.10 27.12
N GLU A 248 -51.46 0.41 26.82
CA GLU A 248 -51.14 -0.14 25.51
C GLU A 248 -50.76 -1.61 25.62
N PHE A 249 -51.18 -2.42 24.63
CA PHE A 249 -50.73 -3.78 24.43
C PHE A 249 -50.31 -3.99 22.97
N GLN A 250 -49.15 -4.62 22.77
CA GLN A 250 -48.68 -5.05 21.47
C GLN A 250 -48.08 -6.44 21.51
N HIS A 251 -48.08 -7.14 20.37
CA HIS A 251 -47.54 -8.48 20.28
C HIS A 251 -46.87 -8.71 18.93
N ASP A 252 -45.63 -9.18 18.94
CA ASP A 252 -44.93 -9.69 17.75
C ASP A 252 -44.08 -10.93 18.10
N ASN A 253 -43.64 -11.66 17.07
CA ASN A 253 -42.93 -12.93 17.24
C ASN A 253 -41.51 -12.79 17.80
N VAL A 254 -40.92 -11.59 17.75
CA VAL A 254 -39.53 -11.34 18.19
C VAL A 254 -39.51 -10.89 19.65
N ARG A 255 -40.44 -10.01 20.03
CA ARG A 255 -40.54 -9.37 21.34
C ARG A 255 -41.69 -9.92 22.18
N ASN A 256 -42.46 -10.90 21.71
CA ASN A 256 -43.62 -11.45 22.43
C ASN A 256 -44.61 -10.34 22.85
N GLY A 257 -45.44 -10.59 23.88
CA GLY A 257 -46.42 -9.61 24.37
C GLY A 257 -45.79 -8.51 25.24
N GLN A 258 -46.06 -7.25 24.91
CA GLN A 258 -45.61 -6.06 25.63
C GLN A 258 -46.82 -5.26 26.11
N VAL A 259 -46.81 -4.83 27.37
CA VAL A 259 -47.84 -3.99 27.99
C VAL A 259 -47.19 -2.74 28.54
N THR A 260 -47.74 -1.58 28.22
CA THR A 260 -47.22 -0.26 28.64
C THR A 260 -48.32 0.56 29.31
N GLY A 261 -48.01 1.15 30.46
CA GLY A 261 -48.87 2.11 31.15
C GLY A 261 -48.18 3.46 31.30
N LEU A 262 -48.79 4.54 30.79
CA LEU A 262 -48.25 5.89 30.84
C LEU A 262 -49.22 6.86 31.51
N VAL A 263 -48.68 7.85 32.21
CA VAL A 263 -49.40 9.02 32.70
C VAL A 263 -48.71 10.26 32.13
N THR A 264 -49.47 11.11 31.44
CA THR A 264 -48.97 12.35 30.83
C THR A 264 -49.69 13.55 31.43
N LEU A 265 -48.94 14.52 31.95
CA LEU A 265 -49.47 15.82 32.40
C LEU A 265 -48.96 16.94 31.48
N ARG A 266 -49.90 17.63 30.83
CA ARG A 266 -49.64 18.81 30.01
C ARG A 266 -49.73 20.09 30.82
N ILE A 267 -48.71 20.93 30.69
CA ILE A 267 -48.65 22.25 31.30
C ILE A 267 -48.46 23.31 30.20
N PRO A 268 -49.46 24.17 29.92
CA PRO A 268 -49.32 25.25 28.94
C PRO A 268 -48.47 26.41 29.49
N PHE A 269 -47.66 27.05 28.63
CA PHE A 269 -46.86 28.23 29.00
C PHE A 269 -46.84 29.32 27.91
N PRO A 270 -46.79 30.63 28.28
CA PRO A 270 -46.83 31.17 29.65
C PRO A 270 -48.17 30.91 30.33
N ALA A 271 -48.21 31.08 31.67
CA ALA A 271 -49.36 30.76 32.51
C ALA A 271 -50.69 31.33 31.98
N PRO A 272 -51.84 30.70 32.29
CA PRO A 272 -53.12 31.01 31.66
C PRO A 272 -53.51 32.48 31.84
N GLY A 273 -53.66 33.22 30.73
CA GLY A 273 -54.32 34.52 30.69
C GLY A 273 -55.82 34.39 30.36
N ASN A 274 -56.48 35.47 29.94
CA ASN A 274 -57.85 35.44 29.39
C ASN A 274 -57.89 34.77 28.00
N ARG A 275 -57.65 33.45 27.95
CA ARG A 275 -57.69 32.64 26.72
C ARG A 275 -59.05 31.97 26.57
N PRO A 276 -59.58 31.83 25.34
CA PRO A 276 -60.80 31.05 25.12
C PRO A 276 -60.53 29.55 25.32
N LYS A 277 -61.53 28.82 25.82
CA LYS A 277 -61.52 27.35 25.85
C LYS A 277 -61.57 26.84 24.40
N LEU A 278 -60.68 25.92 24.05
CA LEU A 278 -60.66 25.32 22.72
C LEU A 278 -61.88 24.43 22.52
N SER A 279 -62.53 24.53 21.35
CA SER A 279 -63.53 23.55 20.91
C SER A 279 -62.93 22.14 20.81
N ARG A 280 -63.78 21.12 20.71
CA ARG A 280 -63.33 19.73 20.65
C ARG A 280 -62.47 19.49 19.42
N LEU A 281 -62.86 20.08 18.28
CA LEU A 281 -62.10 19.98 17.05
C LEU A 281 -60.79 20.80 17.11
N GLN A 282 -60.79 21.98 17.73
CA GLN A 282 -59.55 22.76 17.92
C GLN A 282 -58.52 22.06 18.82
N ARG A 283 -58.97 21.29 19.83
CA ARG A 283 -58.06 20.46 20.64
C ARG A 283 -57.27 19.46 19.79
N ARG A 284 -57.85 18.97 18.68
CA ARG A 284 -57.18 18.05 17.75
C ARG A 284 -56.00 18.69 17.00
N LEU A 285 -55.99 20.02 16.81
CA LEU A 285 -54.85 20.72 16.21
C LEU A 285 -53.60 20.69 17.11
N VAL A 286 -53.79 20.63 18.43
CA VAL A 286 -52.72 20.62 19.45
C VAL A 286 -52.54 19.28 20.14
N ASP A 287 -53.11 18.20 19.61
CA ASP A 287 -52.82 16.86 20.11
C ASP A 287 -51.31 16.55 19.96
N PRO A 288 -50.68 15.80 20.87
CA PRO A 288 -49.33 15.32 20.61
C PRO A 288 -49.27 14.55 19.29
N VAL A 289 -48.13 14.57 18.62
CA VAL A 289 -47.86 13.64 17.52
C VAL A 289 -47.78 12.22 18.10
N VAL A 290 -48.47 11.26 17.50
CA VAL A 290 -48.43 9.86 17.93
C VAL A 290 -47.71 9.03 16.87
N ARG A 291 -46.53 8.55 17.26
CA ARG A 291 -45.61 7.72 16.49
C ARG A 291 -44.80 6.87 17.46
N ASP A 292 -44.12 5.87 16.95
CA ASP A 292 -43.03 5.24 17.69
C ASP A 292 -41.88 6.25 17.80
N VAL A 293 -41.54 6.60 19.03
CA VAL A 293 -40.46 7.56 19.33
C VAL A 293 -39.11 6.86 19.47
N ASP A 294 -39.14 5.54 19.64
CA ASP A 294 -37.96 4.72 19.75
C ASP A 294 -37.51 4.29 18.34
N ILE A 295 -36.21 4.36 18.06
CA ILE A 295 -35.65 3.72 16.86
C ILE A 295 -35.63 2.21 17.10
N VAL A 296 -36.39 1.42 16.34
CA VAL A 296 -36.42 -0.04 16.48
C VAL A 296 -35.07 -0.63 16.03
N THR A 297 -34.33 -1.23 16.96
CA THR A 297 -33.07 -1.92 16.68
C THR A 297 -33.14 -3.40 17.02
N GLN A 298 -32.33 -4.20 16.33
CA GLN A 298 -32.07 -5.60 16.67
C GLN A 298 -30.56 -5.87 16.63
N ASN A 299 -30.08 -6.68 17.57
CA ASN A 299 -28.74 -7.27 17.53
C ASN A 299 -28.81 -8.58 16.75
N GLY A 300 -27.86 -8.83 15.86
CA GLY A 300 -27.76 -10.07 15.10
C GLY A 300 -26.35 -10.27 14.57
N THR A 301 -26.09 -11.46 14.06
CA THR A 301 -24.82 -11.79 13.43
C THR A 301 -24.99 -11.72 11.92
N ARG A 302 -24.24 -10.81 11.28
CA ARG A 302 -24.15 -10.78 9.81
C ARG A 302 -23.02 -11.71 9.38
N ARG A 303 -23.28 -12.49 8.33
CA ARG A 303 -22.28 -13.26 7.61
C ARG A 303 -22.28 -12.84 6.15
N GLU A 304 -21.11 -12.59 5.59
CA GLU A 304 -20.94 -12.14 4.21
C GLU A 304 -19.71 -12.80 3.60
N ILE A 305 -19.70 -12.95 2.27
CA ILE A 305 -18.55 -13.54 1.56
C ILE A 305 -17.32 -12.69 1.85
N ALA A 306 -16.21 -13.36 2.18
CA ALA A 306 -14.92 -12.74 2.36
C ALA A 306 -14.26 -12.48 1.01
N LEU A 307 -13.83 -11.24 0.80
CA LEU A 307 -12.99 -10.83 -0.31
C LEU A 307 -11.54 -10.76 0.20
N ASP A 308 -10.59 -11.22 -0.60
CA ASP A 308 -9.17 -11.03 -0.29
C ASP A 308 -8.84 -9.53 -0.30
N LYS A 309 -8.21 -9.02 0.77
CA LYS A 309 -7.97 -7.57 0.91
C LYS A 309 -7.02 -7.03 -0.14
N GLU A 310 -6.05 -7.85 -0.56
CA GLU A 310 -5.03 -7.49 -1.54
C GLU A 310 -5.63 -7.33 -2.94
N THR A 311 -6.46 -8.29 -3.37
CA THR A 311 -7.03 -8.32 -4.73
C THR A 311 -8.45 -7.75 -4.84
N GLY A 312 -9.20 -7.69 -3.74
CA GLY A 312 -10.62 -7.32 -3.69
C GLY A 312 -11.57 -8.36 -4.30
N LEU A 313 -11.09 -9.57 -4.56
CA LEU A 313 -11.85 -10.65 -5.21
C LEU A 313 -12.35 -11.70 -4.20
N ASP A 314 -13.47 -12.36 -4.55
CA ASP A 314 -13.91 -13.59 -3.86
C ASP A 314 -12.85 -14.67 -4.09
N LEU A 315 -12.34 -15.26 -3.01
CA LEU A 315 -11.37 -16.36 -3.06
C LEU A 315 -11.98 -17.65 -3.62
N GLY A 316 -13.31 -17.73 -3.69
CA GLY A 316 -14.01 -18.91 -4.17
C GLY A 316 -13.89 -20.08 -3.18
N PRO A 317 -14.11 -21.32 -3.66
CA PRO A 317 -13.84 -22.51 -2.88
C PRO A 317 -12.35 -22.65 -2.58
N VAL A 318 -12.01 -23.00 -1.34
CA VAL A 318 -10.64 -23.22 -0.87
C VAL A 318 -10.54 -24.57 -0.16
N VAL A 319 -9.37 -25.20 -0.27
CA VAL A 319 -9.00 -26.34 0.58
C VAL A 319 -8.15 -25.80 1.71
N VAL A 320 -8.44 -26.17 2.96
CA VAL A 320 -7.64 -25.75 4.12
C VAL A 320 -6.91 -26.97 4.66
N VAL A 321 -5.62 -26.83 4.90
CA VAL A 321 -4.74 -27.87 5.43
C VAL A 321 -4.07 -27.36 6.69
N ASP A 322 -4.06 -28.15 7.76
CA ASP A 322 -3.37 -27.83 9.01
C ASP A 322 -2.50 -29.00 9.53
N ALA A 323 -1.89 -28.82 10.71
CA ALA A 323 -0.97 -29.79 11.31
C ALA A 323 -1.61 -31.15 11.69
N MET A 324 -2.93 -31.28 11.67
CA MET A 324 -3.66 -32.52 11.96
C MET A 324 -3.98 -33.34 10.70
N ASP A 325 -3.76 -32.77 9.51
CA ASP A 325 -4.13 -33.38 8.23
C ASP A 325 -2.98 -34.19 7.61
N ASP A 326 -3.33 -35.06 6.67
CA ASP A 326 -2.36 -35.66 5.75
C ASP A 326 -2.13 -34.67 4.60
N PHE A 327 -1.12 -33.81 4.76
CA PHE A 327 -0.89 -32.66 3.89
C PHE A 327 -0.87 -33.03 2.40
N GLN A 328 -0.11 -34.06 2.00
CA GLN A 328 -0.04 -34.44 0.59
C GLN A 328 -1.38 -34.97 0.08
N ALA A 329 -2.12 -35.72 0.90
CA ALA A 329 -3.42 -36.26 0.50
C ALA A 329 -4.45 -35.14 0.26
N GLU A 330 -4.44 -34.08 1.07
CA GLU A 330 -5.31 -32.92 0.88
C GLU A 330 -4.90 -32.09 -0.35
N VAL A 331 -3.60 -31.90 -0.57
CA VAL A 331 -3.07 -31.25 -1.80
C VAL A 331 -3.49 -32.03 -3.06
N ASP A 332 -3.41 -33.36 -3.01
CA ASP A 332 -3.81 -34.21 -4.13
C ASP A 332 -5.33 -34.18 -4.37
N ALA A 333 -6.12 -34.14 -3.28
CA ALA A 333 -7.58 -34.11 -3.34
C ALA A 333 -8.12 -32.78 -3.88
N ALA A 334 -7.39 -31.67 -3.69
CA ALA A 334 -7.76 -30.34 -4.18
C ALA A 334 -7.80 -30.27 -5.71
N GLY A 335 -6.90 -31.00 -6.39
CA GLY A 335 -6.79 -31.03 -7.86
C GLY A 335 -6.08 -29.81 -8.47
N GLU A 336 -5.95 -29.79 -9.80
CA GLU A 336 -5.30 -28.72 -10.56
C GLU A 336 -6.00 -27.35 -10.38
N ASP A 337 -5.23 -26.28 -10.50
CA ASP A 337 -5.70 -24.88 -10.40
C ASP A 337 -6.37 -24.51 -9.04
N ALA A 338 -6.28 -25.37 -8.02
CA ALA A 338 -6.91 -25.14 -6.72
C ALA A 338 -6.16 -24.13 -5.84
N LEU A 339 -6.91 -23.38 -5.02
CA LEU A 339 -6.37 -22.57 -3.93
C LEU A 339 -6.36 -23.39 -2.63
N ILE A 340 -5.16 -23.63 -2.11
CA ILE A 340 -4.90 -24.39 -0.89
C ILE A 340 -4.35 -23.43 0.15
N LEU A 341 -5.06 -23.30 1.27
CA LEU A 341 -4.69 -22.44 2.39
C LEU A 341 -4.10 -23.29 3.50
N VAL A 342 -2.86 -23.00 3.87
CA VAL A 342 -2.16 -23.69 4.95
C VAL A 342 -2.37 -22.90 6.24
N ASN A 343 -3.04 -23.49 7.23
CA ASN A 343 -3.41 -22.80 8.47
C ASN A 343 -2.51 -23.21 9.65
N GLY A 344 -1.87 -22.21 10.27
CA GLY A 344 -1.01 -22.39 11.45
C GLY A 344 -1.75 -22.53 12.78
N ASP A 345 -3.08 -22.42 12.83
CA ASP A 345 -3.86 -22.46 14.09
C ASP A 345 -3.63 -23.74 14.93
N GLN A 346 -3.29 -24.86 14.28
CA GLN A 346 -3.00 -26.14 14.94
C GLN A 346 -1.50 -26.34 15.26
N GLY A 347 -0.68 -25.32 15.09
CA GLY A 347 0.76 -25.33 15.35
C GLY A 347 1.62 -25.66 14.13
N GLN A 348 2.89 -25.98 14.39
CA GLN A 348 3.88 -26.30 13.37
C GLN A 348 3.51 -27.60 12.62
N ILE A 349 3.72 -27.59 11.31
CA ILE A 349 3.49 -28.71 10.41
C ILE A 349 4.83 -29.43 10.17
N ASP A 350 5.00 -30.58 10.82
CA ASP A 350 6.21 -31.41 10.69
C ASP A 350 6.04 -32.43 9.56
N LEU A 351 6.73 -32.22 8.45
CA LEU A 351 6.69 -33.10 7.29
C LEU A 351 7.62 -34.31 7.45
N VAL A 352 7.19 -35.44 6.87
CA VAL A 352 8.02 -36.65 6.72
C VAL A 352 8.45 -36.91 5.28
N SER A 353 7.88 -36.19 4.32
CA SER A 353 8.16 -36.26 2.88
C SER A 353 7.86 -34.92 2.21
N SER A 354 8.39 -34.73 1.00
CA SER A 354 8.12 -33.56 0.16
C SER A 354 6.63 -33.43 -0.17
N ILE A 355 6.18 -32.19 -0.35
CA ILE A 355 4.86 -31.83 -0.87
C ILE A 355 4.98 -31.54 -2.38
N SER A 356 4.33 -32.35 -3.21
CA SER A 356 4.29 -32.16 -4.66
C SER A 356 3.02 -31.43 -5.05
N LEU A 357 3.17 -30.26 -5.66
CA LEU A 357 2.05 -29.50 -6.21
C LEU A 357 1.67 -30.02 -7.60
N MET A 358 0.39 -29.89 -7.93
CA MET A 358 -0.13 -30.08 -9.29
C MET A 358 -0.15 -28.75 -10.03
N LYS A 359 -0.12 -28.83 -11.36
CA LYS A 359 -0.24 -27.69 -12.26
C LYS A 359 -1.30 -26.68 -11.82
N GLY A 360 -0.92 -25.41 -11.76
CA GLY A 360 -1.82 -24.29 -11.45
C GLY A 360 -2.19 -24.11 -9.97
N GLN A 361 -1.80 -25.02 -9.07
CA GLN A 361 -2.15 -24.91 -7.66
C GLN A 361 -1.49 -23.68 -7.02
N THR A 362 -2.24 -23.01 -6.16
CA THR A 362 -1.72 -21.97 -5.26
C THR A 362 -1.70 -22.50 -3.84
N LEU A 363 -0.52 -22.62 -3.25
CA LEU A 363 -0.31 -22.90 -1.84
C LEU A 363 -0.03 -21.58 -1.12
N ARG A 364 -0.95 -21.14 -0.25
CA ARG A 364 -0.86 -19.86 0.46
C ARG A 364 -0.95 -20.07 1.97
N GLY A 365 -0.04 -19.47 2.72
CA GLY A 365 -0.15 -19.40 4.18
C GLY A 365 -1.34 -18.55 4.63
N ALA A 366 -2.04 -18.99 5.66
CA ALA A 366 -3.04 -18.18 6.35
C ALA A 366 -2.38 -17.01 7.12
N GLY A 367 -3.14 -16.28 7.93
CA GLY A 367 -2.68 -15.04 8.57
C GLY A 367 -2.88 -13.77 7.72
N PHE A 368 -3.54 -13.89 6.56
CA PHE A 368 -3.87 -12.75 5.70
C PHE A 368 -5.23 -12.13 6.06
N THR A 369 -5.42 -10.87 5.68
CA THR A 369 -6.66 -10.12 5.94
C THR A 369 -7.66 -10.30 4.81
N VAL A 370 -8.91 -10.53 5.19
CA VAL A 370 -10.08 -10.54 4.31
C VAL A 370 -11.05 -9.41 4.68
N VAL A 371 -11.88 -9.01 3.71
CA VAL A 371 -12.85 -7.93 3.82
C VAL A 371 -14.25 -8.43 3.50
N GLY A 372 -15.24 -8.08 4.32
CA GLY A 372 -16.63 -8.41 4.09
C GLY A 372 -17.19 -7.70 2.85
N SER A 373 -17.79 -8.47 1.94
CA SER A 373 -18.26 -7.99 0.62
C SER A 373 -19.36 -6.93 0.64
N GLU A 374 -20.12 -6.78 1.73
CA GLU A 374 -21.18 -5.77 1.88
C GLU A 374 -20.78 -4.64 2.83
N THR A 375 -20.16 -4.98 3.97
CA THR A 375 -19.89 -4.01 5.04
C THR A 375 -18.51 -3.36 4.96
N GLY A 376 -17.56 -3.98 4.26
CA GLY A 376 -16.16 -3.57 4.25
C GLY A 376 -15.41 -3.87 5.54
N LYS A 377 -15.97 -4.70 6.44
CA LYS A 377 -15.31 -5.09 7.69
C LYS A 377 -14.13 -6.01 7.42
N GLU A 378 -13.03 -5.76 8.12
CA GLU A 378 -11.81 -6.56 8.01
C GLU A 378 -11.76 -7.64 9.09
N ALA A 379 -11.23 -8.81 8.72
CA ALA A 379 -10.89 -9.89 9.64
C ALA A 379 -9.66 -10.64 9.13
N VAL A 380 -8.89 -11.26 10.03
CA VAL A 380 -7.76 -12.12 9.66
C VAL A 380 -8.24 -13.56 9.58
N PHE A 381 -7.83 -14.29 8.54
CA PHE A 381 -8.13 -15.71 8.38
C PHE A 381 -6.94 -16.56 8.78
N GLY A 382 -7.10 -17.36 9.85
CA GLY A 382 -6.08 -18.27 10.39
C GLY A 382 -4.81 -17.59 10.89
N GLU A 383 -3.83 -18.40 11.29
CA GLU A 383 -2.47 -17.98 11.64
C GLU A 383 -1.46 -18.38 10.56
N GLN A 384 -0.37 -17.62 10.42
CA GLN A 384 0.68 -17.94 9.47
C GLN A 384 1.34 -19.29 9.81
N PRO A 385 1.43 -20.23 8.86
CA PRO A 385 1.93 -21.57 9.13
C PRO A 385 3.46 -21.64 9.10
N THR A 386 4.01 -22.47 9.99
CA THR A 386 5.40 -22.95 9.92
C THR A 386 5.41 -24.39 9.43
N ILE A 387 6.14 -24.66 8.35
CA ILE A 387 6.34 -25.99 7.77
C ILE A 387 7.82 -26.36 7.93
N GLU A 388 8.08 -27.48 8.58
CA GLU A 388 9.43 -28.01 8.79
C GLU A 388 9.58 -29.39 8.16
N LEU A 389 10.71 -29.63 7.48
CA LEU A 389 11.12 -30.96 7.04
C LEU A 389 12.51 -31.29 7.59
N ALA A 390 12.57 -32.09 8.65
CA ALA A 390 13.82 -32.38 9.34
C ALA A 390 14.83 -33.24 8.55
N ASP A 391 14.44 -33.83 7.42
CA ASP A 391 15.33 -34.60 6.54
C ASP A 391 16.09 -33.66 5.58
N PRO A 392 17.40 -33.41 5.78
CA PRO A 392 18.18 -32.48 4.96
C PRO A 392 18.49 -33.03 3.56
N THR A 393 18.00 -34.23 3.21
CA THR A 393 18.20 -34.84 1.89
C THR A 393 16.98 -34.73 0.99
N ARG A 394 15.87 -34.16 1.49
CA ARG A 394 14.61 -34.02 0.77
C ARG A 394 14.18 -32.57 0.70
N ASP A 395 13.59 -32.19 -0.42
CA ASP A 395 13.06 -30.83 -0.60
C ASP A 395 11.68 -30.72 0.06
N ILE A 396 11.29 -29.52 0.53
CA ILE A 396 10.01 -29.33 1.22
C ILE A 396 8.88 -29.30 0.19
N ILE A 397 8.93 -28.38 -0.77
CA ILE A 397 7.89 -28.18 -1.80
C ILE A 397 8.46 -28.43 -3.19
N LEU A 398 7.77 -29.24 -3.99
CA LEU A 398 8.06 -29.50 -5.39
C LEU A 398 7.03 -28.79 -6.28
N LEU A 399 7.52 -27.91 -7.14
CA LEU A 399 6.70 -27.11 -8.05
C LEU A 399 6.35 -27.87 -9.34
N ASP A 400 5.23 -27.48 -9.94
CA ASP A 400 4.80 -27.80 -11.30
C ASP A 400 4.51 -26.48 -12.06
N ASP A 401 4.18 -26.54 -13.34
CA ASP A 401 3.81 -25.36 -14.13
C ASP A 401 2.68 -24.54 -13.47
N ARG A 402 2.75 -23.22 -13.59
CA ARG A 402 1.73 -22.27 -13.10
C ARG A 402 1.44 -22.38 -11.60
N THR A 403 2.31 -23.02 -10.83
CA THR A 403 2.14 -23.13 -9.37
C THR A 403 2.52 -21.82 -8.69
N ARG A 404 1.86 -21.52 -7.57
CA ARG A 404 2.19 -20.39 -6.71
C ARG A 404 2.41 -20.83 -5.28
N VAL A 405 3.49 -20.40 -4.65
CA VAL A 405 3.80 -20.66 -3.24
C VAL A 405 4.03 -19.34 -2.53
N ARG A 406 3.19 -19.01 -1.55
CA ARG A 406 3.28 -17.72 -0.85
C ARG A 406 2.90 -17.70 0.61
N ASP A 407 3.39 -16.69 1.31
CA ASP A 407 3.07 -16.38 2.71
C ASP A 407 3.41 -17.51 3.71
N LEU A 408 4.32 -18.44 3.37
CA LEU A 408 4.71 -19.56 4.23
C LEU A 408 5.99 -19.27 5.02
N MET A 409 6.10 -19.83 6.23
CA MET A 409 7.37 -20.01 6.91
C MET A 409 7.88 -21.44 6.67
N LEU A 410 9.02 -21.57 5.97
CA LEU A 410 9.62 -22.86 5.60
C LEU A 410 10.97 -23.00 6.30
N SER A 411 11.22 -24.14 6.93
CA SER A 411 12.50 -24.40 7.60
C SER A 411 13.09 -25.76 7.28
N GLN A 412 14.43 -25.81 7.24
CA GLN A 412 15.21 -27.01 6.98
C GLN A 412 15.00 -27.59 5.57
N GLY A 413 14.90 -28.92 5.44
CA GLY A 413 14.94 -29.62 4.16
C GLY A 413 16.29 -29.48 3.44
N ARG A 414 16.40 -30.13 2.28
CA ARG A 414 17.50 -29.92 1.34
C ARG A 414 17.33 -28.57 0.64
N ASN A 415 16.28 -28.45 -0.15
CA ASN A 415 15.81 -27.17 -0.67
C ASN A 415 14.41 -26.87 -0.11
N ALA A 416 14.11 -25.62 0.24
CA ALA A 416 12.76 -25.31 0.69
C ALA A 416 11.76 -25.41 -0.47
N ILE A 417 12.12 -24.89 -1.65
CA ILE A 417 11.29 -24.96 -2.85
C ILE A 417 12.14 -25.42 -4.04
N LEU A 418 11.70 -26.46 -4.74
CA LEU A 418 12.34 -27.00 -5.93
C LEU A 418 11.39 -26.98 -7.13
N GLY A 419 11.80 -26.37 -8.23
CA GLY A 419 11.16 -26.50 -9.55
C GLY A 419 12.11 -27.14 -10.55
N ALA A 420 11.59 -28.00 -11.43
CA ALA A 420 12.40 -28.64 -12.48
C ALA A 420 11.71 -28.53 -13.85
N ASN A 421 12.26 -27.72 -14.75
CA ASN A 421 11.68 -27.37 -16.05
C ASN A 421 10.26 -26.80 -15.94
N VAL A 422 10.06 -25.87 -15.00
CA VAL A 422 8.75 -25.31 -14.67
C VAL A 422 8.55 -23.95 -15.34
N THR A 423 7.31 -23.66 -15.74
CA THR A 423 6.94 -22.40 -16.38
C THR A 423 5.86 -21.67 -15.62
N GLU A 424 5.86 -20.33 -15.70
CA GLU A 424 4.85 -19.46 -15.10
C GLU A 424 4.67 -19.65 -13.58
N ILE A 425 5.72 -20.07 -12.87
CA ILE A 425 5.66 -20.22 -11.41
C ILE A 425 5.69 -18.87 -10.69
N ARG A 426 5.17 -18.82 -9.46
CA ARG A 426 5.32 -17.66 -8.58
C ARG A 426 5.69 -18.11 -7.17
N VAL A 427 6.79 -17.61 -6.65
CA VAL A 427 7.24 -17.86 -5.28
C VAL A 427 7.38 -16.51 -4.61
N ASP A 428 6.43 -16.17 -3.74
CA ASP A 428 6.35 -14.82 -3.19
C ASP A 428 6.06 -14.71 -1.69
N GLY A 429 6.69 -13.76 -1.01
CA GLY A 429 6.38 -13.46 0.40
C GLY A 429 6.69 -14.59 1.40
N ASN A 430 7.54 -15.56 1.04
CA ASN A 430 7.89 -16.66 1.93
C ASN A 430 9.06 -16.28 2.84
N PHE A 431 9.04 -16.79 4.07
CA PHE A 431 10.18 -16.76 4.99
C PHE A 431 10.83 -18.13 5.01
N ILE A 432 12.06 -18.24 4.52
CA ILE A 432 12.81 -19.49 4.38
C ILE A 432 14.04 -19.45 5.27
N ASP A 433 14.20 -20.43 6.16
CA ASP A 433 15.29 -20.46 7.12
C ASP A 433 16.02 -21.82 7.13
N SER A 434 17.35 -21.75 7.09
CA SER A 434 18.26 -22.88 7.29
C SER A 434 18.06 -24.10 6.35
N PRO A 435 17.76 -23.95 5.04
CA PRO A 435 17.78 -25.09 4.13
C PRO A 435 19.21 -25.63 3.98
N ALA A 436 19.37 -26.96 3.88
CA ALA A 436 20.70 -27.57 3.82
C ALA A 436 21.46 -27.25 2.52
N GLU A 437 20.76 -26.92 1.43
CA GLU A 437 21.31 -26.51 0.13
C GLU A 437 20.77 -25.13 -0.25
N SER A 438 19.60 -25.02 -0.91
CA SER A 438 19.06 -23.73 -1.37
C SER A 438 17.73 -23.38 -0.74
N GLY A 439 17.43 -22.09 -0.59
CA GLY A 439 16.05 -21.68 -0.30
C GLY A 439 15.15 -22.05 -1.48
N ILE A 440 15.51 -21.58 -2.67
CA ILE A 440 14.75 -21.82 -3.90
C ILE A 440 15.70 -22.34 -4.98
N ARG A 441 15.36 -23.49 -5.55
CA ARG A 441 16.16 -24.17 -6.58
C ARG A 441 15.33 -24.39 -7.84
N LEU A 442 15.76 -23.84 -8.98
CA LEU A 442 15.17 -24.08 -10.30
C LEU A 442 16.13 -24.83 -11.22
N VAL A 443 15.84 -26.09 -11.52
CA VAL A 443 16.67 -26.98 -12.34
C VAL A 443 16.18 -26.98 -13.79
N GLY A 444 17.10 -27.00 -14.75
CA GLY A 444 16.79 -26.95 -16.18
C GLY A 444 16.34 -25.56 -16.64
N THR A 445 15.49 -25.52 -17.68
CA THR A 445 14.98 -24.26 -18.22
C THR A 445 13.68 -23.89 -17.52
N SER A 446 13.67 -22.81 -16.76
CA SER A 446 12.51 -22.40 -15.98
C SER A 446 12.12 -20.95 -16.22
N GLU A 447 10.85 -20.65 -15.98
CA GLU A 447 10.24 -19.33 -16.10
C GLU A 447 9.32 -19.05 -14.91
N GLY A 448 9.26 -17.80 -14.48
CA GLY A 448 8.35 -17.34 -13.43
C GLY A 448 9.03 -16.47 -12.40
N ASP A 449 8.29 -16.03 -11.39
CA ASP A 449 8.68 -14.92 -10.51
C ASP A 449 9.09 -15.45 -9.12
N ILE A 450 10.20 -14.96 -8.57
CA ILE A 450 10.73 -15.24 -7.23
C ILE A 450 10.87 -13.90 -6.53
N ASP A 451 9.81 -13.45 -5.87
CA ASP A 451 9.69 -12.06 -5.46
C ASP A 451 9.41 -11.92 -3.95
N GLU A 452 9.97 -10.92 -3.30
CA GLU A 452 9.63 -10.56 -1.91
C GLU A 452 9.86 -11.69 -0.88
N ASN A 453 10.73 -12.65 -1.18
CA ASN A 453 11.07 -13.72 -0.22
C ASN A 453 12.18 -13.26 0.73
N SER A 454 12.12 -13.76 1.96
CA SER A 454 13.17 -13.59 2.96
C SER A 454 13.86 -14.92 3.18
N ILE A 455 15.13 -15.06 2.77
CA ILE A 455 15.88 -16.32 2.78
C ILE A 455 17.13 -16.18 3.64
N PHE A 456 17.23 -17.00 4.70
CA PHE A 456 18.31 -16.93 5.67
C PHE A 456 19.01 -18.28 5.82
N GLN A 457 20.32 -18.23 6.05
CA GLN A 457 21.12 -19.38 6.51
C GLN A 457 21.09 -20.61 5.57
N ALA A 458 20.91 -20.39 4.26
CA ALA A 458 21.01 -21.47 3.28
C ALA A 458 22.41 -22.08 3.28
N GLY A 459 22.54 -23.42 3.30
CA GLY A 459 23.84 -24.09 3.33
C GLY A 459 24.66 -23.94 2.03
N GLY A 460 23.98 -23.72 0.90
CA GLY A 460 24.51 -23.41 -0.42
C GLY A 460 24.03 -22.05 -0.90
N ASP A 461 23.65 -21.96 -2.19
CA ASP A 461 23.14 -20.72 -2.77
C ASP A 461 21.70 -20.46 -2.28
N ALA A 462 21.35 -19.24 -1.87
CA ALA A 462 19.99 -18.98 -1.36
C ALA A 462 18.92 -19.13 -2.46
N VAL A 463 19.19 -18.59 -3.65
CA VAL A 463 18.42 -18.83 -4.88
C VAL A 463 19.37 -19.38 -5.95
N ALA A 464 19.10 -20.59 -6.43
CA ALA A 464 19.90 -21.28 -7.44
C ALA A 464 19.09 -21.62 -8.70
N ILE A 465 19.50 -21.09 -9.84
CA ILE A 465 18.79 -21.24 -11.11
C ILE A 465 19.76 -21.76 -12.20
N ASP A 466 19.36 -22.80 -12.93
CA ASP A 466 20.14 -23.27 -14.08
C ASP A 466 19.98 -22.30 -15.27
N THR A 467 18.91 -22.42 -16.05
CA THR A 467 18.65 -21.53 -17.19
C THR A 467 17.37 -20.74 -16.96
N TYR A 468 17.48 -19.42 -17.01
CA TYR A 468 16.36 -18.52 -16.77
C TYR A 468 16.05 -17.70 -18.03
N THR A 469 14.96 -18.08 -18.70
CA THR A 469 14.56 -17.51 -20.00
C THR A 469 13.61 -16.33 -19.86
N SER A 470 12.83 -16.29 -18.79
CA SER A 470 11.99 -15.15 -18.42
C SER A 470 11.57 -15.22 -16.95
N GLY A 471 11.21 -14.08 -16.38
CA GLY A 471 10.79 -13.95 -14.98
C GLY A 471 11.68 -13.00 -14.17
N THR A 472 11.31 -12.83 -12.91
CA THR A 472 11.98 -11.93 -11.97
C THR A 472 12.52 -12.65 -10.73
N VAL A 473 13.68 -12.18 -10.27
CA VAL A 473 14.13 -12.34 -8.88
C VAL A 473 14.13 -10.94 -8.28
N LEU A 474 13.03 -10.55 -7.63
CA LEU A 474 12.74 -9.16 -7.26
C LEU A 474 12.55 -8.97 -5.76
N MET A 475 13.14 -7.91 -5.18
CA MET A 475 12.84 -7.49 -3.80
C MET A 475 13.04 -8.59 -2.74
N ASN A 476 13.93 -9.56 -3.00
CA ASN A 476 14.26 -10.59 -2.01
C ASN A 476 15.28 -10.05 -1.00
N ARG A 477 15.14 -10.50 0.25
CA ARG A 477 16.08 -10.23 1.34
C ARG A 477 16.81 -11.52 1.66
N ILE A 478 18.10 -11.57 1.35
CA ILE A 478 18.88 -12.81 1.37
C ILE A 478 20.09 -12.60 2.27
N ALA A 479 20.30 -13.50 3.23
CA ALA A 479 21.46 -13.37 4.10
C ALA A 479 22.04 -14.69 4.60
N GLU A 480 23.32 -14.63 4.96
CA GLU A 480 24.05 -15.71 5.63
C GLU A 480 24.03 -17.03 4.82
N SER A 481 23.95 -16.95 3.49
CA SER A 481 24.04 -18.14 2.62
C SER A 481 25.47 -18.66 2.58
N GLY A 482 25.69 -19.97 2.69
CA GLY A 482 27.01 -20.59 2.59
C GLY A 482 27.62 -20.51 1.18
N GLY A 483 26.76 -20.42 0.16
CA GLY A 483 27.10 -20.13 -1.23
C GLY A 483 26.93 -18.65 -1.57
N SER A 484 26.41 -18.38 -2.77
CA SER A 484 26.03 -17.04 -3.23
C SER A 484 24.60 -16.71 -2.82
N GLY A 485 24.25 -15.43 -2.69
CA GLY A 485 22.86 -15.06 -2.43
C GLY A 485 21.94 -15.49 -3.58
N VAL A 486 22.30 -15.08 -4.80
CA VAL A 486 21.65 -15.54 -6.05
C VAL A 486 22.70 -16.10 -7.00
N SER A 487 22.46 -17.29 -7.53
CA SER A 487 23.33 -18.01 -8.46
C SER A 487 22.54 -18.42 -9.69
N VAL A 488 22.97 -17.95 -10.87
CA VAL A 488 22.33 -18.25 -12.16
C VAL A 488 23.36 -18.79 -13.14
N GLN A 489 23.16 -20.00 -13.66
CA GLN A 489 24.07 -20.58 -14.63
C GLN A 489 23.93 -19.90 -16.02
N GLU A 490 22.72 -19.61 -16.47
CA GLU A 490 22.46 -18.88 -17.72
C GLU A 490 21.27 -17.92 -17.57
N LEU A 491 21.53 -16.61 -17.67
CA LEU A 491 20.51 -15.56 -17.65
C LEU A 491 20.26 -15.03 -19.07
N ASN A 492 19.17 -15.48 -19.68
CA ASN A 492 18.84 -15.25 -21.09
C ASN A 492 17.41 -14.70 -21.24
N GLY A 493 17.19 -13.50 -20.69
CA GLY A 493 15.91 -12.78 -20.71
C GLY A 493 15.32 -12.49 -19.33
N GLY A 494 15.73 -13.23 -18.29
CA GLY A 494 15.31 -12.99 -16.90
C GLY A 494 15.94 -11.75 -16.26
N THR A 495 15.36 -11.32 -15.13
CA THR A 495 15.77 -10.10 -14.42
C THR A 495 16.05 -10.39 -12.94
N VAL A 496 17.21 -9.95 -12.42
CA VAL A 496 17.57 -10.01 -10.99
C VAL A 496 17.71 -8.58 -10.48
N ARG A 497 16.71 -8.08 -9.74
CA ARG A 497 16.69 -6.67 -9.33
C ARG A 497 16.16 -6.39 -7.93
N PHE A 498 16.55 -5.24 -7.39
CA PHE A 498 16.06 -4.73 -6.10
C PHE A 498 16.26 -5.69 -4.93
N ASN A 499 17.19 -6.63 -5.03
CA ASN A 499 17.47 -7.57 -3.96
C ASN A 499 18.46 -6.94 -2.96
N GLU A 500 18.24 -7.24 -1.68
CA GLU A 500 19.14 -6.92 -0.59
C GLU A 500 19.85 -8.22 -0.19
N ILE A 501 21.15 -8.32 -0.47
CA ILE A 501 21.94 -9.54 -0.26
C ILE A 501 23.16 -9.23 0.59
N TRP A 502 23.30 -9.92 1.72
CA TRP A 502 24.44 -9.69 2.62
C TRP A 502 24.99 -10.96 3.26
N ASP A 503 26.26 -10.89 3.69
CA ASP A 503 26.94 -11.98 4.40
C ASP A 503 26.93 -13.34 3.67
N SER A 504 26.95 -13.33 2.33
CA SER A 504 27.08 -14.59 1.56
C SER A 504 28.51 -15.15 1.66
N GLY A 505 28.64 -16.47 1.71
CA GLY A 505 29.92 -17.20 1.77
C GLY A 505 30.72 -17.16 0.47
N LEU A 506 30.06 -16.82 -0.64
CA LEU A 506 30.66 -16.54 -1.95
C LEU A 506 30.32 -15.11 -2.39
N ASP A 507 29.61 -14.97 -3.50
CA ASP A 507 29.26 -13.70 -4.13
C ASP A 507 27.84 -13.28 -3.72
N GLY A 508 27.52 -11.98 -3.75
CA GLY A 508 26.13 -11.56 -3.59
C GLY A 508 25.26 -12.10 -4.73
N ILE A 509 25.69 -11.83 -5.96
CA ILE A 509 25.10 -12.38 -7.19
C ILE A 509 26.19 -13.00 -8.05
N SER A 510 26.00 -14.25 -8.46
CA SER A 510 26.87 -14.98 -9.38
C SER A 510 26.09 -15.37 -10.64
N VAL A 511 26.59 -14.95 -11.81
CA VAL A 511 26.03 -15.33 -13.12
C VAL A 511 27.12 -15.94 -13.99
N VAL A 512 26.96 -17.20 -14.40
CA VAL A 512 27.99 -17.84 -15.24
C VAL A 512 27.91 -17.33 -16.69
N THR A 513 26.72 -17.19 -17.26
CA THR A 513 26.54 -16.59 -18.59
C THR A 513 25.40 -15.58 -18.59
N LEU A 514 25.72 -14.33 -18.90
CA LEU A 514 24.77 -13.23 -19.09
C LEU A 514 24.67 -12.90 -20.59
N ALA A 515 23.53 -13.23 -21.20
CA ALA A 515 23.33 -13.12 -22.65
C ALA A 515 22.28 -12.08 -23.06
N ASP A 516 21.15 -12.04 -22.38
CA ASP A 516 20.07 -11.07 -22.66
C ASP A 516 19.27 -10.70 -21.40
N GLY A 517 19.84 -10.96 -20.22
CA GLY A 517 19.22 -10.65 -18.94
C GLY A 517 19.64 -9.32 -18.35
N THR A 518 19.05 -8.98 -17.21
CA THR A 518 19.42 -7.80 -16.45
C THR A 518 19.73 -8.13 -15.00
N VAL A 519 20.86 -7.64 -14.51
CA VAL A 519 21.21 -7.59 -13.07
C VAL A 519 21.24 -6.12 -12.65
N GLY A 520 20.25 -5.64 -11.89
CA GLY A 520 20.22 -4.22 -11.57
C GLY A 520 19.52 -3.77 -10.30
N ASP A 521 19.84 -2.57 -9.83
CA ASP A 521 19.30 -2.02 -8.58
C ASP A 521 19.47 -2.92 -7.33
N ASN A 522 20.47 -3.81 -7.30
CA ASN A 522 20.71 -4.68 -6.14
C ASN A 522 21.68 -4.01 -5.14
N THR A 523 21.46 -4.28 -3.85
CA THR A 523 22.37 -3.87 -2.76
C THR A 523 23.07 -5.11 -2.22
N LEU A 524 24.40 -5.13 -2.32
CA LEU A 524 25.24 -6.32 -2.14
C LEU A 524 26.37 -6.00 -1.15
N THR A 525 26.19 -6.39 0.12
CA THR A 525 27.05 -5.95 1.23
C THR A 525 27.74 -7.10 1.94
N GLU A 526 29.01 -6.92 2.34
CA GLU A 526 29.72 -7.85 3.23
C GLU A 526 29.80 -9.31 2.72
N ASN A 527 29.63 -9.55 1.40
CA ASN A 527 29.79 -10.88 0.84
C ASN A 527 31.27 -11.27 0.83
N SER A 528 31.57 -12.54 1.11
CA SER A 528 32.93 -13.03 1.32
C SER A 528 33.83 -12.90 0.07
N ARG A 529 33.24 -12.84 -1.12
CA ARG A 529 33.92 -12.62 -2.40
C ARG A 529 33.45 -11.33 -3.07
N HIS A 530 32.63 -11.43 -4.12
CA HIS A 530 32.25 -10.30 -4.93
C HIS A 530 30.85 -9.80 -4.57
N GLY A 531 30.55 -8.52 -4.86
CA GLY A 531 29.16 -8.08 -4.92
C GLY A 531 28.47 -8.79 -6.08
N VAL A 532 28.94 -8.51 -7.30
CA VAL A 532 28.50 -9.21 -8.52
C VAL A 532 29.69 -9.91 -9.19
N TYR A 533 29.52 -11.18 -9.51
CA TYR A 533 30.43 -11.97 -10.35
C TYR A 533 29.72 -12.39 -11.64
N VAL A 534 30.32 -12.10 -12.80
CA VAL A 534 29.88 -12.58 -14.10
C VAL A 534 31.03 -13.27 -14.83
N ALA A 535 30.92 -14.58 -15.06
CA ALA A 535 32.01 -15.31 -15.73
C ALA A 535 32.08 -15.00 -17.24
N THR A 536 30.94 -14.89 -17.92
CA THR A 536 30.90 -14.48 -19.32
C THR A 536 29.68 -13.61 -19.58
N MET A 537 29.93 -12.42 -20.13
CA MET A 537 28.92 -11.47 -20.56
C MET A 537 29.04 -11.28 -22.07
N ASN A 538 28.10 -11.83 -22.82
CA ASN A 538 28.02 -11.73 -24.28
C ASN A 538 26.74 -11.02 -24.75
N GLY A 539 26.08 -10.33 -23.81
CA GLY A 539 24.99 -9.40 -23.98
C GLY A 539 24.41 -9.01 -22.61
N GLY A 540 23.17 -8.53 -22.58
CA GLY A 540 22.49 -8.13 -21.34
C GLY A 540 23.08 -6.88 -20.67
N THR A 541 22.57 -6.59 -19.47
CA THR A 541 22.88 -5.36 -18.74
C THR A 541 23.19 -5.63 -17.26
N VAL A 542 24.23 -4.99 -16.74
CA VAL A 542 24.50 -4.87 -15.31
C VAL A 542 24.41 -3.39 -14.93
N GLU A 543 23.38 -2.99 -14.18
CA GLU A 543 23.11 -1.56 -13.94
C GLU A 543 22.64 -1.16 -12.55
N ASN A 544 23.00 0.04 -12.09
CA ASN A 544 22.51 0.63 -10.83
C ASN A 544 22.73 -0.24 -9.58
N ASN A 545 23.65 -1.20 -9.59
CA ASN A 545 23.92 -2.02 -8.42
C ASN A 545 24.88 -1.28 -7.47
N THR A 546 24.72 -1.52 -6.18
CA THR A 546 25.62 -1.05 -5.12
C THR A 546 26.31 -2.26 -4.50
N ALA A 547 27.63 -2.35 -4.65
CA ALA A 547 28.48 -3.35 -4.02
C ALA A 547 29.39 -2.70 -2.97
N GLU A 548 29.13 -2.98 -1.69
CA GLU A 548 29.83 -2.34 -0.56
C GLU A 548 30.47 -3.37 0.38
N GLU A 549 31.71 -3.09 0.82
CA GLU A 549 32.40 -3.86 1.87
C GLU A 549 32.55 -5.37 1.58
N ASN A 550 32.57 -5.77 0.31
CA ASN A 550 32.77 -7.18 -0.06
C ASN A 550 34.24 -7.60 0.09
N GLY A 551 34.45 -8.89 0.37
CA GLY A 551 35.74 -9.49 0.72
C GLY A 551 36.76 -9.56 -0.43
N LEU A 552 36.31 -9.37 -1.68
CA LEU A 552 37.13 -9.23 -2.88
C LEU A 552 36.66 -8.01 -3.69
N GLN A 553 36.41 -8.16 -4.99
CA GLN A 553 36.00 -7.04 -5.85
C GLN A 553 34.54 -6.65 -5.68
N GLY A 554 34.18 -5.38 -5.89
CA GLY A 554 32.77 -4.99 -5.97
C GLY A 554 32.07 -5.69 -7.13
N PHE A 555 32.68 -5.61 -8.32
CA PHE A 555 32.21 -6.25 -9.55
C PHE A 555 33.37 -6.98 -10.25
N GLN A 556 33.19 -8.26 -10.56
CA GLN A 556 34.15 -9.07 -11.31
C GLN A 556 33.53 -9.60 -12.61
N PHE A 557 34.25 -9.39 -13.71
CA PHE A 557 33.92 -9.92 -15.04
C PHE A 557 35.12 -10.68 -15.60
N ASP A 558 34.97 -11.99 -15.88
CA ASP A 558 36.07 -12.75 -16.47
C ASP A 558 36.20 -12.53 -17.98
N LEU A 559 35.07 -12.47 -18.69
CA LEU A 559 35.04 -12.15 -20.10
C LEU A 559 33.82 -11.29 -20.42
N VAL A 560 34.07 -10.08 -20.93
CA VAL A 560 33.06 -9.28 -21.63
C VAL A 560 33.38 -9.38 -23.12
N ASP A 561 32.54 -10.13 -23.84
CA ASP A 561 32.76 -10.47 -25.23
C ASP A 561 31.90 -9.60 -26.15
N PHE A 562 32.49 -9.13 -27.24
CA PHE A 562 31.74 -8.40 -28.26
C PHE A 562 30.80 -9.37 -28.99
N ASN A 563 29.51 -9.17 -28.80
CA ASN A 563 28.50 -9.86 -29.59
C ASN A 563 27.80 -8.87 -30.54
N VAL A 564 27.84 -9.20 -31.84
CA VAL A 564 27.20 -8.40 -32.90
C VAL A 564 25.68 -8.31 -32.76
N THR A 565 25.04 -9.22 -32.03
CA THR A 565 23.59 -9.22 -31.85
C THR A 565 23.15 -8.42 -30.63
N ASN A 566 23.85 -8.55 -29.49
CA ASN A 566 23.52 -7.91 -28.22
C ASN A 566 24.81 -7.38 -27.57
N ASN A 567 25.01 -6.07 -27.51
CA ASN A 567 26.23 -5.51 -26.92
C ASN A 567 26.11 -5.50 -25.38
N PRO A 568 27.08 -6.04 -24.63
CA PRO A 568 27.09 -5.94 -23.17
C PRO A 568 27.09 -4.50 -22.66
N GLU A 569 26.26 -4.21 -21.64
CA GLU A 569 26.21 -2.89 -20.99
C GLU A 569 26.44 -2.99 -19.49
N ILE A 570 27.43 -2.24 -18.97
CA ILE A 570 27.74 -2.14 -17.55
C ILE A 570 27.66 -0.66 -17.19
N THR A 571 26.58 -0.23 -16.52
CA THR A 571 26.28 1.19 -16.36
C THR A 571 25.81 1.60 -14.97
N ASN A 572 26.21 2.77 -14.50
CA ASN A 572 25.70 3.38 -13.25
C ASN A 572 25.88 2.51 -11.99
N ASN A 573 26.83 1.58 -11.97
CA ASN A 573 27.09 0.76 -10.80
C ASN A 573 28.05 1.48 -9.85
N THR A 574 27.89 1.21 -8.55
CA THR A 574 28.72 1.80 -7.49
C THR A 574 29.43 0.71 -6.69
N ALA A 575 30.77 0.76 -6.65
CA ALA A 575 31.61 -0.12 -5.86
C ALA A 575 32.34 0.67 -4.77
N THR A 576 32.02 0.41 -3.50
CA THR A 576 32.56 1.18 -2.36
C THR A 576 33.20 0.29 -1.30
N ARG A 577 34.38 0.66 -0.79
CA ARG A 577 35.03 0.00 0.36
C ARG A 577 35.24 -1.52 0.24
N ASN A 578 35.29 -2.05 -0.97
CA ASN A 578 35.59 -3.48 -1.18
C ASN A 578 37.08 -3.76 -0.90
N LEU A 579 37.42 -4.96 -0.41
CA LEU A 579 38.80 -5.33 -0.08
C LEU A 579 39.68 -5.54 -1.33
N GLY A 580 39.07 -5.74 -2.49
CA GLY A 580 39.72 -5.81 -3.80
C GLY A 580 39.51 -4.54 -4.63
N ASP A 581 39.53 -4.72 -5.95
CA ASP A 581 39.25 -3.66 -6.92
C ASP A 581 37.75 -3.27 -6.88
N GLY A 582 37.40 -2.04 -7.24
CA GLY A 582 36.00 -1.65 -7.40
C GLY A 582 35.34 -2.45 -8.53
N PHE A 583 35.93 -2.36 -9.72
CA PHE A 583 35.56 -3.15 -10.91
C PHE A 583 36.79 -3.86 -11.44
N ARG A 584 36.65 -5.15 -11.74
CA ARG A 584 37.73 -5.95 -12.32
C ARG A 584 37.27 -6.72 -13.55
N PHE A 585 38.09 -6.63 -14.59
CA PHE A 585 37.89 -7.27 -15.87
C PHE A 585 39.12 -8.11 -16.20
N THR A 586 38.95 -9.43 -16.34
CA THR A 586 40.04 -10.26 -16.86
C THR A 586 40.21 -10.00 -18.36
N THR A 587 39.12 -9.99 -19.12
CA THR A 587 39.14 -9.57 -20.54
C THR A 587 37.94 -8.68 -20.86
N LEU A 588 38.22 -7.50 -21.40
CA LEU A 588 37.25 -6.61 -22.03
C LEU A 588 37.53 -6.61 -23.53
N ASP A 589 36.75 -7.38 -24.28
CA ASP A 589 36.86 -7.57 -25.73
C ASP A 589 35.65 -6.98 -26.48
N GLY A 590 34.86 -6.14 -25.81
CA GLY A 590 33.63 -5.56 -26.31
C GLY A 590 32.86 -4.80 -25.23
N GLY A 591 31.62 -4.43 -25.53
CA GLY A 591 30.72 -3.84 -24.53
C GLY A 591 31.01 -2.39 -24.16
N ASN A 592 30.07 -1.82 -23.41
CA ASN A 592 30.10 -0.44 -22.93
C ASN A 592 30.15 -0.42 -21.40
N VAL A 593 31.24 0.10 -20.82
CA VAL A 593 31.38 0.35 -19.38
C VAL A 593 31.25 1.86 -19.16
N THR A 594 30.08 2.30 -18.68
CA THR A 594 29.73 3.73 -18.66
C THR A 594 29.21 4.22 -17.30
N ASN A 595 29.61 5.41 -16.86
CA ASN A 595 29.05 6.04 -15.65
C ASN A 595 29.15 5.19 -14.36
N ASN A 596 30.13 4.31 -14.26
CA ASN A 596 30.34 3.52 -13.05
C ASN A 596 31.25 4.28 -12.07
N THR A 597 31.03 4.09 -10.77
CA THR A 597 31.77 4.77 -9.70
C THR A 597 32.46 3.75 -8.80
N ALA A 598 33.78 3.86 -8.66
CA ALA A 598 34.59 3.07 -7.74
C ALA A 598 35.24 3.99 -6.70
N THR A 599 34.84 3.86 -5.43
CA THR A 599 35.28 4.76 -4.36
C THR A 599 35.81 4.02 -3.14
N GLU A 600 36.93 4.47 -2.57
CA GLU A 600 37.48 3.96 -1.30
C GLU A 600 37.75 2.44 -1.27
N ASN A 601 37.94 1.80 -2.43
CA ASN A 601 38.28 0.38 -2.49
C ASN A 601 39.76 0.17 -2.14
N GLN A 602 40.11 -0.99 -1.58
CA GLN A 602 41.49 -1.30 -1.19
C GLN A 602 42.40 -1.67 -2.38
N GLY A 603 41.80 -2.09 -3.50
CA GLY A 603 42.48 -2.30 -4.78
C GLY A 603 42.44 -1.07 -5.68
N ASP A 604 42.49 -1.32 -6.99
CA ASP A 604 42.30 -0.27 -8.01
C ASP A 604 40.80 0.09 -8.11
N GLY A 605 40.48 1.30 -8.59
CA GLY A 605 39.09 1.64 -8.91
C GLY A 605 38.55 0.75 -10.04
N PHE A 606 39.28 0.72 -11.15
CA PHE A 606 39.03 -0.15 -12.30
C PHE A 606 40.29 -0.90 -12.69
N ARG A 607 40.24 -2.23 -12.66
CA ARG A 607 41.35 -3.10 -13.04
C ARG A 607 41.02 -3.92 -14.27
N ILE A 608 41.82 -3.79 -15.33
CA ILE A 608 41.62 -4.53 -16.58
C ILE A 608 42.91 -5.25 -16.93
N ILE A 609 42.86 -6.58 -17.08
CA ILE A 609 44.05 -7.34 -17.46
C ILE A 609 44.27 -7.19 -18.97
N THR A 610 43.25 -7.48 -19.78
CA THR A 610 43.30 -7.32 -21.23
C THR A 610 42.14 -6.48 -21.72
N HIS A 611 42.44 -5.38 -22.40
CA HIS A 611 41.49 -4.54 -23.12
C HIS A 611 41.79 -4.66 -24.62
N SER A 612 40.96 -5.39 -25.35
CA SER A 612 41.20 -5.70 -26.78
C SER A 612 40.26 -4.94 -27.72
N PHE A 613 39.02 -4.70 -27.27
CA PHE A 613 37.98 -3.90 -27.91
C PHE A 613 36.95 -3.50 -26.81
N GLY A 614 36.08 -2.52 -27.07
CA GLY A 614 35.11 -2.01 -26.07
C GLY A 614 35.36 -0.55 -25.65
N SER A 615 34.45 0.01 -24.85
CA SER A 615 34.52 1.40 -24.40
C SER A 615 34.45 1.54 -22.88
N LEU A 616 35.37 2.32 -22.30
CA LEU A 616 35.26 2.88 -20.96
C LEU A 616 34.96 4.37 -21.07
N GLN A 617 33.75 4.76 -20.67
CA GLN A 617 33.29 6.14 -20.78
C GLN A 617 32.74 6.69 -19.47
N GLU A 618 33.07 7.93 -19.11
CA GLU A 618 32.43 8.64 -17.98
C GLU A 618 32.52 7.90 -16.63
N ASN A 619 33.48 7.00 -16.45
CA ASN A 619 33.65 6.28 -15.19
C ASN A 619 34.48 7.12 -14.21
N THR A 620 34.18 6.99 -12.92
CA THR A 620 34.83 7.73 -11.84
C THR A 620 35.52 6.78 -10.87
N ALA A 621 36.82 6.99 -10.64
CA ALA A 621 37.62 6.28 -9.65
C ALA A 621 38.17 7.26 -8.61
N MET A 622 37.70 7.19 -7.37
CA MET A 622 38.00 8.17 -6.33
C MET A 622 38.55 7.53 -5.05
N ALA A 623 39.64 8.07 -4.52
CA ALA A 623 40.17 7.71 -3.21
C ALA A 623 40.44 6.21 -3.00
N ASN A 624 40.75 5.45 -4.06
CA ASN A 624 41.10 4.05 -3.94
C ASN A 624 42.55 3.89 -3.47
N LEU A 625 42.84 2.81 -2.72
CA LEU A 625 44.20 2.55 -2.23
C LEU A 625 45.18 2.16 -3.35
N GLY A 626 44.67 1.62 -4.47
CA GLY A 626 45.42 1.39 -5.69
C GLY A 626 45.44 2.59 -6.64
N ASN A 627 45.41 2.30 -7.93
CA ASN A 627 45.27 3.26 -9.03
C ASN A 627 43.78 3.60 -9.23
N GLY A 628 43.49 4.72 -9.90
CA GLY A 628 42.14 4.97 -10.39
C GLY A 628 41.74 3.93 -11.44
N PHE A 629 42.55 3.84 -12.49
CA PHE A 629 42.42 2.85 -13.57
C PHE A 629 43.76 2.15 -13.79
N ALA A 630 43.79 0.83 -13.82
CA ALA A 630 44.97 0.02 -14.10
C ALA A 630 44.68 -0.97 -15.23
N ILE A 631 45.45 -0.87 -16.33
CA ILE A 631 45.27 -1.68 -17.54
C ILE A 631 46.60 -2.34 -17.92
N ASP A 632 46.72 -3.67 -17.88
CA ASP A 632 48.00 -4.30 -18.21
C ASP A 632 48.28 -4.26 -19.72
N THR A 633 47.29 -4.64 -20.53
CA THR A 633 47.38 -4.63 -21.99
C THR A 633 46.17 -3.93 -22.57
N TYR A 634 46.42 -2.89 -23.36
CA TYR A 634 45.42 -2.08 -24.04
C TYR A 634 45.65 -2.10 -25.54
N SER A 635 44.66 -2.50 -26.30
CA SER A 635 44.67 -2.44 -27.76
C SER A 635 43.30 -2.05 -28.30
N ASN A 636 43.28 -1.15 -29.29
CA ASN A 636 42.11 -0.77 -30.11
C ASN A 636 40.81 -0.36 -29.38
N GLY A 637 40.88 0.00 -28.10
CA GLY A 637 39.72 0.46 -27.30
C GLY A 637 39.40 1.95 -27.43
N PHE A 638 38.37 2.36 -26.69
CA PHE A 638 38.00 3.76 -26.45
C PHE A 638 37.89 4.03 -24.94
N ASN A 639 38.86 4.75 -24.37
CA ASN A 639 38.82 5.21 -22.98
C ASN A 639 38.64 6.72 -22.99
N THR A 640 37.40 7.17 -22.76
CA THR A 640 37.05 8.58 -22.91
C THR A 640 36.34 9.17 -21.72
N ASP A 641 36.63 10.42 -21.38
CA ASP A 641 35.86 11.17 -20.39
C ASP A 641 35.83 10.53 -18.99
N ASN A 642 36.82 9.70 -18.63
CA ASN A 642 36.91 9.09 -17.31
C ASN A 642 37.67 10.00 -16.32
N SER A 643 37.33 9.90 -15.03
CA SER A 643 37.91 10.70 -13.95
C SER A 643 38.60 9.83 -12.90
N ALA A 644 39.86 10.13 -12.58
CA ALA A 644 40.63 9.50 -11.51
C ALA A 644 41.11 10.55 -10.50
N GLU A 645 40.54 10.53 -9.29
CA GLU A 645 40.78 11.56 -8.27
C GLU A 645 41.27 10.98 -6.94
N GLY A 646 42.37 11.52 -6.40
CA GLY A 646 42.78 11.22 -5.02
C GLY A 646 43.18 9.76 -4.77
N ASN A 647 43.47 8.97 -5.80
CA ASN A 647 43.89 7.58 -5.64
C ASN A 647 45.34 7.54 -5.14
N THR A 648 45.69 6.54 -4.34
CA THR A 648 46.98 6.53 -3.62
C THR A 648 48.16 6.24 -4.55
N LEU A 649 47.91 5.57 -5.68
CA LEU A 649 48.90 5.32 -6.74
C LEU A 649 48.67 6.27 -7.93
N HIS A 650 48.58 5.75 -9.16
CA HIS A 650 48.40 6.54 -10.37
C HIS A 650 46.93 6.85 -10.63
N GLY A 651 46.66 7.93 -11.37
CA GLY A 651 45.31 8.15 -11.91
C GLY A 651 44.97 7.06 -12.92
N PHE A 652 45.80 6.93 -13.95
CA PHE A 652 45.74 5.90 -14.98
C PHE A 652 47.09 5.23 -15.12
N GLN A 653 47.16 3.92 -14.90
CA GLN A 653 48.32 3.07 -15.17
C GLN A 653 48.02 2.18 -16.37
N VAL A 654 48.92 2.17 -17.36
CA VAL A 654 48.85 1.27 -18.52
C VAL A 654 50.19 0.57 -18.71
N GLY A 655 50.20 -0.77 -18.70
CA GLY A 655 51.41 -1.54 -18.96
C GLY A 655 51.85 -1.40 -20.42
N THR A 656 51.08 -1.98 -21.33
CA THR A 656 51.30 -1.91 -22.77
C THR A 656 50.10 -1.30 -23.46
N PHE A 657 50.31 -0.22 -24.20
CA PHE A 657 49.33 0.41 -25.07
C PHE A 657 49.70 0.17 -26.53
N SER A 658 48.88 -0.57 -27.27
CA SER A 658 49.06 -0.94 -28.67
C SER A 658 47.83 -0.54 -29.49
N ASN A 659 47.77 0.76 -29.81
CA ASN A 659 46.70 1.44 -30.56
C ASN A 659 45.38 1.66 -29.78
N GLY A 660 44.49 2.51 -30.30
CA GLY A 660 43.23 2.93 -29.68
C GLY A 660 43.23 4.40 -29.23
N PHE A 661 42.24 4.79 -28.42
CA PHE A 661 42.03 6.17 -27.98
C PHE A 661 41.97 6.26 -26.46
N LEU A 662 42.87 7.06 -25.87
CA LEU A 662 42.77 7.50 -24.49
C LEU A 662 42.58 9.02 -24.54
N SER A 663 41.35 9.49 -24.42
CA SER A 663 41.04 10.91 -24.65
C SER A 663 40.09 11.56 -23.65
N ARG A 664 40.28 12.85 -23.41
CA ARG A 664 39.44 13.64 -22.47
C ARG A 664 39.36 13.07 -21.04
N ASN A 665 40.33 12.24 -20.64
CA ASN A 665 40.37 11.71 -19.28
C ASN A 665 41.03 12.72 -18.34
N THR A 666 40.59 12.73 -17.08
CA THR A 666 41.08 13.64 -16.05
C THR A 666 41.73 12.85 -14.91
N ALA A 667 42.97 13.18 -14.57
CA ALA A 667 43.68 12.64 -13.41
C ALA A 667 44.03 13.79 -12.45
N THR A 668 43.44 13.78 -11.26
CA THR A 668 43.58 14.87 -10.27
C THR A 668 44.07 14.34 -8.93
N ASP A 669 45.11 14.99 -8.39
CA ASP A 669 45.59 14.78 -7.01
C ASP A 669 45.87 13.31 -6.64
N ASN A 670 46.30 12.50 -7.60
CA ASN A 670 46.71 11.12 -7.32
C ASN A 670 48.14 11.09 -6.74
N GLY A 671 48.43 10.10 -5.87
CA GLY A 671 49.66 10.04 -5.10
C GLY A 671 50.94 9.83 -5.93
N LEU A 672 50.81 9.22 -7.10
CA LEU A 672 51.86 9.06 -8.11
C LEU A 672 51.51 9.82 -9.39
N ASP A 673 51.80 9.29 -10.56
CA ASP A 673 51.64 10.03 -11.83
C ASP A 673 50.17 10.07 -12.26
N GLY A 674 49.74 11.14 -12.93
CA GLY A 674 48.38 11.25 -13.47
C GLY A 674 48.12 10.18 -14.52
N PHE A 675 49.01 10.06 -15.50
CA PHE A 675 49.04 8.99 -16.49
C PHE A 675 50.43 8.33 -16.49
N ASN A 676 50.51 7.05 -16.16
CA ASN A 676 51.72 6.24 -16.21
C ASN A 676 51.59 5.16 -17.29
N VAL A 677 52.45 5.18 -18.30
CA VAL A 677 52.41 4.20 -19.39
C VAL A 677 53.80 3.61 -19.62
N ALA A 678 53.97 2.30 -19.38
CA ALA A 678 55.28 1.68 -19.47
C ALA A 678 55.74 1.53 -20.93
N THR A 679 54.86 1.06 -21.82
CA THR A 679 55.15 0.95 -23.26
C THR A 679 53.96 1.43 -24.10
N LYS A 680 54.20 2.33 -25.06
CA LYS A 680 53.22 2.80 -26.03
C LYS A 680 53.68 2.53 -27.46
N THR A 681 52.80 1.94 -28.25
CA THR A 681 52.98 1.64 -29.67
C THR A 681 51.74 2.11 -30.45
N GLY A 682 51.85 3.23 -31.18
CA GLY A 682 50.73 3.79 -31.94
C GLY A 682 49.57 4.34 -31.08
N GLY A 683 48.43 4.63 -31.73
CA GLY A 683 47.21 5.19 -31.12
C GLY A 683 47.34 6.63 -30.61
N PHE A 684 46.26 7.11 -29.98
CA PHE A 684 46.03 8.52 -29.66
C PHE A 684 45.91 8.75 -28.16
N PHE A 685 46.70 9.68 -27.64
CA PHE A 685 46.49 10.31 -26.34
C PHE A 685 46.14 11.77 -26.60
N GLU A 686 44.86 12.12 -26.48
CA GLU A 686 44.39 13.47 -26.79
C GLU A 686 43.52 14.11 -25.73
N ASP A 687 43.66 15.43 -25.56
CA ASP A 687 42.77 16.23 -24.72
C ASP A 687 42.68 15.74 -23.25
N ASN A 688 43.66 14.98 -22.77
CA ASN A 688 43.69 14.52 -21.38
C ASN A 688 44.26 15.60 -20.45
N THR A 689 43.79 15.60 -19.20
CA THR A 689 44.19 16.57 -18.19
C THR A 689 44.79 15.88 -16.97
N ALA A 690 45.99 16.27 -16.56
CA ALA A 690 46.67 15.79 -15.36
C ALA A 690 47.02 16.98 -14.44
N THR A 691 46.36 17.05 -13.27
CA THR A 691 46.53 18.15 -12.32
C THR A 691 46.92 17.64 -10.93
N GLY A 692 47.92 18.26 -10.29
CA GLY A 692 48.24 18.00 -8.88
C GLY A 692 48.83 16.61 -8.58
N ASN A 693 49.21 15.84 -9.59
CA ASN A 693 49.82 14.52 -9.42
C ASN A 693 51.34 14.63 -9.17
N ARG A 694 52.04 13.50 -9.06
CA ARG A 694 53.51 13.47 -9.04
C ARG A 694 54.09 14.01 -10.35
N ASP A 695 54.02 13.22 -11.41
CA ASP A 695 54.23 13.67 -12.78
C ASP A 695 52.87 13.73 -13.48
N GLY A 696 52.64 14.67 -14.39
CA GLY A 696 51.37 14.73 -15.12
C GLY A 696 51.21 13.51 -16.03
N PHE A 697 52.19 13.32 -16.91
CA PHE A 697 52.28 12.23 -17.87
C PHE A 697 53.68 11.60 -17.77
N SER A 698 53.75 10.30 -17.53
CA SER A 698 55.01 9.55 -17.34
C SER A 698 55.03 8.34 -18.27
N PHE A 699 55.96 8.35 -19.21
CA PHE A 699 56.08 7.34 -20.26
C PHE A 699 57.46 6.69 -20.24
N GLY A 700 57.49 5.35 -20.25
CA GLY A 700 58.72 4.58 -20.39
C GLY A 700 59.21 4.59 -21.84
N THR A 701 58.73 3.64 -22.65
CA THR A 701 59.05 3.55 -24.08
C THR A 701 57.87 3.95 -24.93
N VAL A 702 58.07 4.86 -25.89
CA VAL A 702 57.04 5.36 -26.78
C VAL A 702 57.50 5.24 -28.23
N SER A 703 56.66 4.64 -29.08
CA SER A 703 56.90 4.56 -30.52
C SER A 703 55.62 4.79 -31.33
N GLY A 704 55.63 5.78 -32.23
CA GLY A 704 54.50 6.09 -33.09
C GLY A 704 53.23 6.58 -32.38
N GLY A 705 52.26 6.99 -33.20
CA GLY A 705 50.99 7.57 -32.74
C GLY A 705 51.10 9.05 -32.43
N PHE A 706 50.09 9.58 -31.72
CA PHE A 706 49.96 11.02 -31.44
C PHE A 706 49.79 11.29 -29.95
N PHE A 707 50.44 12.37 -29.50
CA PHE A 707 50.31 12.96 -28.18
C PHE A 707 49.90 14.42 -28.35
N GLN A 708 48.59 14.70 -28.29
CA GLN A 708 48.10 16.01 -28.71
C GLN A 708 47.14 16.68 -27.75
N ARG A 709 47.26 18.00 -27.58
CA ARG A 709 46.31 18.82 -26.77
C ARG A 709 46.13 18.36 -25.32
N ASN A 710 47.11 17.64 -24.76
CA ASN A 710 47.07 17.23 -23.36
C ASN A 710 47.55 18.38 -22.46
N THR A 711 47.02 18.46 -21.25
CA THR A 711 47.32 19.50 -20.28
C THR A 711 47.88 18.90 -18.99
N ALA A 712 49.07 19.32 -18.57
CA ALA A 712 49.71 18.94 -17.32
C ALA A 712 49.94 20.19 -16.45
N THR A 713 49.21 20.32 -15.35
CA THR A 713 49.26 21.53 -14.51
C THR A 713 49.53 21.23 -13.04
N SER A 714 50.38 22.02 -12.39
CA SER A 714 50.58 21.97 -10.94
C SER A 714 50.99 20.59 -10.39
N ASN A 715 51.61 19.74 -11.21
CA ASN A 715 52.15 18.47 -10.75
C ASN A 715 53.42 18.72 -9.93
N THR A 716 53.70 17.89 -8.92
CA THR A 716 54.80 18.11 -7.97
C THR A 716 56.19 17.92 -8.60
N ARG A 717 56.27 17.23 -9.74
CA ARG A 717 57.47 17.02 -10.54
C ARG A 717 57.30 17.53 -11.98
N ASP A 718 57.44 16.68 -12.98
CA ASP A 718 57.44 17.06 -14.39
C ASP A 718 55.99 17.10 -14.93
N GLY A 719 55.71 18.00 -15.87
CA GLY A 719 54.42 17.99 -16.58
C GLY A 719 54.32 16.75 -17.48
N PHE A 720 55.31 16.58 -18.36
CA PHE A 720 55.49 15.43 -19.22
C PHE A 720 56.89 14.86 -19.03
N PHE A 721 56.99 13.60 -18.60
CA PHE A 721 58.22 12.82 -18.54
C PHE A 721 58.15 11.67 -19.55
N VAL A 722 59.15 11.59 -20.45
CA VAL A 722 59.24 10.53 -21.46
C VAL A 722 60.68 10.03 -21.51
N ASP A 723 60.90 8.75 -21.19
CA ASP A 723 62.26 8.19 -21.06
C ASP A 723 62.88 7.77 -22.41
N LEU A 724 62.09 7.18 -23.30
CA LEU A 724 62.53 6.81 -24.64
C LEU A 724 61.41 7.06 -25.64
N PHE A 725 61.64 7.90 -26.65
CA PHE A 725 60.61 8.18 -27.66
C PHE A 725 61.15 8.20 -29.09
N THR A 726 60.51 7.38 -29.94
CA THR A 726 60.90 7.19 -31.34
C THR A 726 59.72 7.41 -32.29
N GLY A 727 59.83 8.40 -33.19
CA GLY A 727 58.85 8.60 -34.26
C GLY A 727 57.44 8.93 -33.79
N ILE A 728 57.30 9.65 -32.67
CA ILE A 728 56.01 10.16 -32.16
C ILE A 728 55.88 11.67 -32.42
N ASP A 729 54.66 12.12 -32.69
CA ASP A 729 54.31 13.53 -32.78
C ASP A 729 53.68 14.01 -31.47
N ILE A 730 54.38 14.90 -30.76
CA ILE A 730 53.96 15.57 -29.53
C ILE A 730 53.58 17.00 -29.91
N GLU A 731 52.28 17.26 -29.99
CA GLU A 731 51.76 18.51 -30.57
C GLU A 731 50.74 19.23 -29.70
N ASN A 732 50.84 20.56 -29.62
CA ASN A 732 49.83 21.39 -28.94
C ASN A 732 49.58 21.04 -27.46
N ASN A 733 50.54 20.43 -26.77
CA ASN A 733 50.39 20.10 -25.35
C ASN A 733 50.78 21.30 -24.48
N VAL A 734 50.19 21.36 -23.28
CA VAL A 734 50.40 22.44 -22.32
C VAL A 734 50.97 21.89 -21.02
N ALA A 735 52.14 22.39 -20.59
CA ALA A 735 52.73 22.07 -19.30
C ALA A 735 52.89 23.35 -18.47
N SER A 736 52.15 23.49 -17.37
CA SER A 736 52.19 24.72 -16.58
C SER A 736 52.33 24.52 -15.07
N GLN A 737 53.09 25.39 -14.41
CA GLN A 737 53.19 25.44 -12.94
C GLN A 737 53.66 24.13 -12.30
N ASN A 738 54.39 23.28 -13.01
CA ASN A 738 54.89 22.02 -12.47
C ASN A 738 56.16 22.26 -11.61
N GLY A 739 56.37 21.38 -10.63
CA GLY A 739 57.41 21.50 -9.61
C GLY A 739 58.84 21.24 -10.10
N VAL A 740 58.99 20.65 -11.28
CA VAL A 740 60.28 20.45 -11.96
C VAL A 740 60.17 20.97 -13.40
N ASN A 741 60.19 20.15 -14.45
CA ASN A 741 60.18 20.64 -15.83
C ASN A 741 58.76 20.65 -16.42
N GLY A 742 58.55 21.45 -17.47
CA GLY A 742 57.34 21.31 -18.28
C GLY A 742 57.37 20.02 -19.08
N PHE A 743 58.40 19.86 -19.91
CA PHE A 743 58.68 18.65 -20.70
C PHE A 743 60.08 18.14 -20.39
N HIS A 744 60.20 16.89 -19.93
CA HIS A 744 61.44 16.17 -19.67
C HIS A 744 61.50 14.97 -20.61
N LEU A 745 62.33 15.06 -21.64
CA LEU A 745 62.34 14.17 -22.79
C LEU A 745 63.75 13.56 -22.97
N ASN A 746 63.87 12.26 -22.77
CA ASN A 746 65.12 11.51 -22.91
C ASN A 746 65.14 10.70 -24.21
N ASP A 747 66.34 10.51 -24.77
CA ASP A 747 66.64 9.63 -25.90
C ASP A 747 65.71 9.80 -27.13
N TRP A 748 65.51 11.05 -27.56
CA TRP A 748 64.66 11.40 -28.69
C TRP A 748 65.22 10.91 -30.02
N THR A 749 64.47 10.02 -30.70
CA THR A 749 64.85 9.48 -32.02
C THR A 749 63.73 9.65 -33.05
N ASN A 750 63.77 10.73 -33.85
CA ASN A 750 62.75 11.05 -34.87
C ASN A 750 61.35 11.35 -34.30
N GLY A 751 60.45 11.86 -35.14
CA GLY A 751 59.15 12.40 -34.75
C GLY A 751 59.19 13.93 -34.63
N ALA A 752 58.11 14.53 -34.15
CA ALA A 752 58.00 15.97 -34.04
C ALA A 752 57.57 16.44 -32.64
N LEU A 753 58.15 17.55 -32.19
CA LEU A 753 57.75 18.29 -30.99
C LEU A 753 57.27 19.67 -31.44
N ASN A 754 55.97 19.81 -31.72
CA ASN A 754 55.43 21.01 -32.36
C ASN A 754 54.41 21.77 -31.51
N ASP A 755 54.47 23.09 -31.53
CA ASP A 755 53.43 23.98 -30.97
C ASP A 755 53.10 23.70 -29.50
N ASN A 756 54.03 23.14 -28.73
CA ASN A 756 53.82 22.87 -27.31
C ASN A 756 54.12 24.12 -26.48
N THR A 757 53.35 24.30 -25.41
CA THR A 757 53.46 25.47 -24.53
C THR A 757 53.89 25.04 -23.14
N SER A 758 54.96 25.64 -22.64
CA SER A 758 55.51 25.38 -21.31
C SER A 758 55.63 26.68 -20.53
N THR A 759 54.91 26.80 -19.41
CA THR A 759 54.84 28.07 -18.66
C THR A 759 54.99 27.94 -17.16
N SER A 760 55.80 28.79 -16.55
CA SER A 760 55.89 28.92 -15.08
C SER A 760 56.24 27.62 -14.33
N ASN A 761 56.97 26.70 -14.97
CA ASN A 761 57.50 25.53 -14.30
C ASN A 761 58.75 25.90 -13.48
N SER A 762 58.98 25.21 -12.35
CA SER A 762 60.08 25.54 -11.42
C SER A 762 61.48 25.19 -11.97
N GLY A 763 61.54 24.36 -13.01
CA GLY A 763 62.71 23.93 -13.76
C GLY A 763 62.68 24.39 -15.22
N ALA A 764 63.12 23.54 -16.14
CA ALA A 764 63.16 23.87 -17.56
C ALA A 764 61.78 23.80 -18.21
N GLY A 765 61.53 24.68 -19.18
CA GLY A 765 60.35 24.59 -20.02
C GLY A 765 60.39 23.31 -20.85
N PHE A 766 61.53 23.05 -21.48
CA PHE A 766 61.87 21.84 -22.23
C PHE A 766 63.29 21.37 -21.83
N LEU A 767 63.40 20.19 -21.23
CA LEU A 767 64.65 19.49 -20.96
C LEU A 767 64.75 18.31 -21.93
N ILE A 768 65.65 18.41 -22.91
CA ILE A 768 65.88 17.36 -23.91
C ILE A 768 67.27 16.77 -23.71
N ILE A 769 67.34 15.46 -23.50
CA ILE A 769 68.58 14.72 -23.30
C ILE A 769 68.72 13.71 -24.46
N ASN A 770 69.88 13.71 -25.12
CA ASN A 770 70.24 12.80 -26.22
C ASN A 770 69.27 12.79 -27.41
N GLN A 771 69.24 13.87 -28.18
CA GLN A 771 68.51 13.90 -29.45
C GLN A 771 69.36 13.35 -30.60
N THR A 772 68.84 12.35 -31.31
CA THR A 772 69.51 11.73 -32.48
C THR A 772 68.75 11.92 -33.80
N GLY A 773 67.56 12.53 -33.77
CA GLY A 773 66.76 12.92 -34.94
C GLY A 773 65.45 13.63 -34.54
N GLY A 774 64.64 14.06 -35.52
CA GLY A 774 63.35 14.72 -35.29
C GLY A 774 63.33 16.22 -35.57
N THR A 775 62.16 16.84 -35.47
CA THR A 775 61.95 18.28 -35.68
C THR A 775 61.23 18.91 -34.50
N ALA A 776 61.66 20.10 -34.08
CA ALA A 776 60.91 20.90 -33.12
C ALA A 776 60.60 22.28 -33.70
N THR A 777 59.31 22.64 -33.77
CA THR A 777 58.87 23.93 -34.33
C THR A 777 57.72 24.51 -33.53
N GLY A 778 57.59 25.85 -33.47
CA GLY A 778 56.42 26.50 -32.85
C GLY A 778 56.30 26.38 -31.32
N ASN A 779 57.23 25.72 -30.63
CA ASN A 779 57.18 25.59 -29.17
C ASN A 779 57.40 26.92 -28.45
N ILE A 780 56.71 27.10 -27.32
CA ILE A 780 56.74 28.30 -26.50
C ILE A 780 57.19 27.93 -25.08
N ALA A 781 58.22 28.60 -24.57
CA ALA A 781 58.65 28.52 -23.17
C ALA A 781 58.66 29.92 -22.54
N THR A 782 57.84 30.15 -21.51
CA THR A 782 57.80 31.45 -20.83
C THR A 782 57.65 31.33 -19.31
N GLY A 783 58.46 32.05 -18.56
CA GLY A 783 58.33 32.11 -17.09
C GLY A 783 58.82 30.85 -16.36
N ASN A 784 59.41 29.89 -17.08
CA ASN A 784 60.12 28.76 -16.47
C ASN A 784 61.48 29.21 -15.93
N ALA A 785 62.12 28.41 -15.06
CA ALA A 785 63.48 28.70 -14.60
C ALA A 785 64.50 28.64 -15.74
N ASP A 786 64.28 27.76 -16.73
CA ASP A 786 64.99 27.76 -18.01
C ASP A 786 63.97 27.79 -19.17
N ASN A 787 64.05 28.80 -20.03
CA ASN A 787 63.17 28.97 -21.19
C ASN A 787 63.86 28.63 -22.52
N THR A 788 64.93 27.84 -22.47
CA THR A 788 65.60 27.32 -23.66
C THR A 788 64.59 26.50 -24.48
N LEU A 789 64.55 26.79 -25.79
CA LEU A 789 63.70 26.07 -26.73
C LEU A 789 64.45 24.84 -27.30
N PRO A 790 63.72 23.77 -27.67
CA PRO A 790 64.24 22.55 -28.30
C PRO A 790 65.09 22.76 -29.56
#